data_AF-A0A059B373-F1
#
_entry.id   AF-A0A059B373-F1
#
_cell.length_a   1.000
_cell.length_b   1.000
_cell.length_c   1.000
_cell.angle_alpha   90.00
_cell.angle_beta   90.00
_cell.angle_gamma   90.00
#
_symmetry.space_group_name_H-M   'P 1'
#
loop_
_entity.id
_entity.type
_entity.pdbx_description
1 polymer ?
#
loop_
_entity_poly.entity_id
_entity_poly.type
_entity_poly.pdbx_seq_one_letter_code
_entity_poly.pdbx_strand_id
1 'polypeptide(L)'
;MNTVFHLGSSAMTPACRILFAARCPAPFRFVSAECRHAGSMGALSSFRFDFGRRLLHANRCRAVNVGRAVEEVRTGFCFAGSGFGRSGDLLKSHGLRGNVSHRGAVVVANAVRSLSTSVETRVNDNNFERIYVQGGMNAKPLVVERIDKDENIVGGEDSSIEVVDDNIDLEKSQASLNEFNDVGAKREESQVEKEAWRLLEEAIVMYCGSPVGTMAANDPGDKQPLNYDQVFIRDFVPSALAFLLKGEGEIVRNFLLHTLQLQSWEKTVDCYSPGQGLMPASFKVRTVPLDENKVEEVLDPDFGESAIGRVAPVDSGLWWIILLRAYGKITGDYALQERVDVQTGIKLIMNLCLTDGFDMFPSLLVTDGSCMIDRRMGIHGHPLEIQALFYNALRCSREMLSVNDGSKNLVRAINNRLSALSFHIREYYWVDMRKINEIYRYKTEEYSTDATNKFNIYPDQIPLWLMDWIPENGGYLIGNLQPAHMDFRLFTLGNLWSIVSSLGTPKQNEAILNLIEAKWDDLIGHMPLKICYPALENEDWRIITGSDPKNTPWSYHNGGSWPTLLWQFTLACIKMGRPELAEKAVALAEKRLSEDRWPEYYDTRTGRFIGKQSRLFQTWTIAGFLTSKMLLENPETASNLFWEEDYELLEICVCALSKSGRRKCSRGAARSQILV
;
A
#
# COMPACT_ATOMS: atom_id res chain seq x y z
N MET A 1 -29.80 -45.81 18.04
CA MET A 1 -30.48 -46.25 16.81
C MET A 1 -30.02 -45.26 15.74
N ASN A 2 -29.03 -45.59 14.91
CA ASN A 2 -29.03 -46.60 13.82
C ASN A 2 -30.09 -46.21 12.78
N THR A 3 -29.78 -46.01 11.50
CA THR A 3 -28.72 -46.66 10.69
C THR A 3 -27.90 -45.74 9.78
N VAL A 4 -26.74 -46.25 9.35
CA VAL A 4 -25.92 -45.77 8.22
C VAL A 4 -26.17 -46.67 7.01
N PHE A 5 -26.05 -46.18 5.77
CA PHE A 5 -25.75 -47.04 4.60
C PHE A 5 -24.89 -46.35 3.53
N HIS A 6 -24.38 -47.16 2.60
CA HIS A 6 -23.11 -46.96 1.89
C HIS A 6 -23.18 -46.24 0.52
N LEU A 7 -22.10 -45.49 0.25
CA LEU A 7 -21.25 -45.54 -0.96
C LEU A 7 -21.79 -46.21 -2.24
N GLY A 8 -21.66 -45.49 -3.36
CA GLY A 8 -21.65 -46.06 -4.71
C GLY A 8 -21.04 -45.08 -5.72
N SER A 9 -19.87 -45.38 -6.26
CA SER A 9 -19.19 -44.56 -7.28
C SER A 9 -19.39 -45.14 -8.68
N SER A 10 -19.47 -44.26 -9.68
CA SER A 10 -19.35 -44.62 -11.10
C SER A 10 -18.78 -43.45 -11.88
N ALA A 11 -17.86 -43.74 -12.80
CA ALA A 11 -17.25 -42.76 -13.69
C ALA A 11 -17.34 -43.26 -15.13
N MET A 12 -17.85 -42.42 -16.04
CA MET A 12 -17.70 -42.62 -17.47
C MET A 12 -17.36 -41.30 -18.16
N THR A 13 -16.44 -41.37 -19.12
CA THR A 13 -15.87 -40.27 -19.89
C THR A 13 -16.65 -39.99 -21.18
N PRO A 14 -16.47 -38.82 -21.82
CA PRO A 14 -17.47 -38.27 -22.74
C PRO A 14 -17.31 -38.72 -24.20
N ALA A 15 -18.43 -38.75 -24.93
CA ALA A 15 -18.41 -38.88 -26.39
C ALA A 15 -19.64 -38.21 -27.05
N CYS A 16 -19.40 -37.10 -27.76
CA CYS A 16 -20.06 -36.80 -29.04
C CYS A 16 -19.31 -35.69 -29.79
N ARG A 17 -18.82 -36.00 -30.99
CA ARG A 17 -18.41 -35.02 -32.00
C ARG A 17 -19.55 -34.88 -33.00
N ILE A 18 -19.87 -33.66 -33.42
CA ILE A 18 -20.64 -33.40 -34.65
C ILE A 18 -19.80 -32.48 -35.54
N LEU A 19 -19.86 -32.70 -36.85
CA LEU A 19 -18.94 -32.14 -37.85
C LEU A 19 -19.50 -30.89 -38.53
N PHE A 20 -18.58 -30.14 -39.16
CA PHE A 20 -18.88 -28.97 -39.98
C PHE A 20 -19.81 -29.26 -41.16
N ALA A 21 -20.64 -28.29 -41.50
CA ALA A 21 -21.17 -28.10 -42.85
C ALA A 21 -21.12 -26.61 -43.20
N ALA A 22 -20.43 -26.26 -44.28
CA ALA A 22 -20.31 -24.88 -44.76
C ALA A 22 -21.11 -24.67 -46.06
N ARG A 23 -21.77 -23.51 -46.20
CA ARG A 23 -22.24 -22.97 -47.49
C ARG A 23 -22.63 -21.50 -47.36
N CYS A 24 -22.04 -20.65 -48.21
CA CYS A 24 -22.64 -19.36 -48.56
C CYS A 24 -23.82 -19.60 -49.53
N PRO A 25 -24.74 -18.63 -49.66
CA PRO A 25 -24.58 -17.69 -50.78
C PRO A 25 -24.91 -16.23 -50.45
N ALA A 26 -24.48 -15.35 -51.35
CA ALA A 26 -24.90 -13.95 -51.50
C ALA A 26 -25.26 -13.74 -52.99
N PRO A 27 -25.69 -12.55 -53.48
CA PRO A 27 -26.01 -11.30 -52.77
C PRO A 27 -27.38 -10.69 -53.14
N PHE A 28 -27.85 -9.67 -52.42
CA PHE A 28 -28.79 -8.66 -52.97
C PHE A 28 -28.55 -7.26 -52.39
N ARG A 29 -29.04 -6.23 -53.09
CA ARG A 29 -28.74 -4.79 -52.87
C ARG A 29 -29.91 -4.06 -52.19
N PHE A 30 -29.60 -3.11 -51.30
CA PHE A 30 -30.28 -1.80 -51.18
C PHE A 30 -29.17 -0.77 -50.85
N VAL A 31 -28.84 0.19 -51.72
CA VAL A 31 -29.52 1.47 -52.00
C VAL A 31 -29.35 2.48 -50.87
N SER A 32 -28.54 3.50 -51.15
CA SER A 32 -28.40 4.74 -50.37
C SER A 32 -29.52 5.73 -50.71
N ALA A 33 -30.06 6.42 -49.70
CA ALA A 33 -30.91 7.59 -49.91
C ALA A 33 -30.07 8.87 -49.82
N GLU A 34 -30.13 9.72 -50.85
CA GLU A 34 -29.69 11.12 -50.74
C GLU A 34 -30.77 11.96 -50.04
N CYS A 35 -30.36 13.06 -49.41
CA CYS A 35 -31.20 14.25 -49.28
C CYS A 35 -30.33 15.49 -49.54
N ARG A 36 -30.84 16.45 -50.32
CA ARG A 36 -30.08 17.63 -50.79
C ARG A 36 -30.87 18.94 -50.58
N HIS A 37 -30.10 20.02 -50.51
CA HIS A 37 -30.34 21.45 -50.85
C HIS A 37 -29.85 22.36 -49.70
N ALA A 38 -28.79 23.17 -49.85
CA ALA A 38 -28.53 24.33 -50.74
C ALA A 38 -29.17 25.64 -50.22
N GLY A 39 -28.57 26.83 -50.25
CA GLY A 39 -27.19 27.28 -50.62
C GLY A 39 -26.51 28.07 -49.47
N SER A 40 -25.55 28.98 -49.64
CA SER A 40 -25.03 29.70 -50.83
C SER A 40 -23.50 30.01 -50.69
N MET A 41 -22.90 30.71 -51.65
CA MET A 41 -21.44 30.87 -51.81
C MET A 41 -20.78 32.02 -51.03
N GLY A 42 -19.50 31.82 -50.69
CA GLY A 42 -18.50 32.86 -50.45
C GLY A 42 -17.11 32.38 -50.89
N ALA A 43 -16.38 33.18 -51.67
CA ALA A 43 -15.01 32.89 -52.14
C ALA A 43 -14.01 33.85 -51.44
N LEU A 44 -12.68 33.83 -51.60
CA LEU A 44 -11.77 33.11 -52.50
C LEU A 44 -10.34 33.23 -51.92
N SER A 45 -9.49 32.20 -51.99
CA SER A 45 -8.05 32.38 -52.28
C SER A 45 -7.39 31.02 -52.59
N SER A 46 -6.30 31.04 -53.36
CA SER A 46 -5.71 29.85 -53.98
C SER A 46 -4.22 29.74 -53.75
N PHE A 47 -3.73 28.54 -53.43
CA PHE A 47 -2.42 28.07 -53.87
C PHE A 47 -2.52 26.61 -54.37
N ARG A 48 -1.67 26.25 -55.34
CA ARG A 48 -1.60 24.96 -56.05
C ARG A 48 -0.13 24.69 -56.42
N PHE A 49 0.12 23.52 -57.03
CA PHE A 49 1.40 22.93 -57.48
C PHE A 49 2.16 22.14 -56.40
N ASP A 50 2.68 20.93 -56.68
CA ASP A 50 2.34 20.00 -57.79
C ASP A 50 2.64 18.53 -57.43
N PHE A 51 1.99 17.57 -58.10
CA PHE A 51 2.06 16.15 -57.75
C PHE A 51 3.12 15.37 -58.56
N GLY A 52 4.39 15.64 -58.26
CA GLY A 52 5.55 15.07 -58.98
C GLY A 52 5.76 13.56 -58.79
N ARG A 53 5.18 12.73 -59.65
CA ARG A 53 5.49 11.28 -59.73
C ARG A 53 6.95 11.03 -60.13
N ARG A 54 7.70 10.27 -59.32
CA ARG A 54 8.85 9.47 -59.78
C ARG A 54 8.83 8.07 -59.14
N LEU A 55 8.81 7.04 -59.97
CA LEU A 55 9.18 5.67 -59.57
C LEU A 55 10.69 5.62 -59.37
N LEU A 56 11.18 4.92 -58.34
CA LEU A 56 12.45 4.20 -58.41
C LEU A 56 12.39 2.88 -57.62
N HIS A 57 12.93 1.85 -58.27
CA HIS A 57 13.00 0.43 -57.94
C HIS A 57 12.96 -0.02 -56.46
N ALA A 58 12.09 -1.00 -56.19
CA ALA A 58 12.36 -2.04 -55.21
C ALA A 58 13.40 -3.05 -55.77
N ASN A 59 14.32 -3.53 -54.93
CA ASN A 59 15.30 -4.55 -55.29
C ASN A 59 15.03 -5.87 -54.56
N ARG A 60 14.78 -6.95 -55.32
CA ARG A 60 14.78 -8.34 -54.86
C ARG A 60 16.05 -9.04 -55.35
N CYS A 61 16.89 -9.53 -54.43
CA CYS A 61 17.94 -10.53 -54.72
C CYS A 61 18.40 -11.18 -53.40
N ARG A 62 18.78 -12.46 -53.35
CA ARG A 62 18.37 -13.63 -54.15
C ARG A 62 18.80 -14.87 -53.34
N ALA A 63 17.93 -15.86 -53.15
CA ALA A 63 18.35 -17.10 -52.51
C ALA A 63 19.30 -17.89 -53.42
N VAL A 64 20.35 -18.49 -52.85
CA VAL A 64 21.26 -19.42 -53.53
C VAL A 64 21.26 -20.74 -52.76
N ASN A 65 20.62 -21.76 -53.32
CA ASN A 65 20.78 -23.13 -52.87
C ASN A 65 22.02 -23.75 -53.54
N VAL A 66 22.86 -24.41 -52.73
CA VAL A 66 23.71 -25.52 -53.19
C VAL A 66 23.33 -26.71 -52.32
N GLY A 67 23.01 -27.85 -52.95
CA GLY A 67 22.47 -29.00 -52.21
C GLY A 67 22.91 -30.35 -52.78
N ARG A 68 23.36 -31.23 -51.87
CA ARG A 68 23.55 -32.69 -51.93
C ARG A 68 24.36 -33.07 -50.67
N ALA A 69 24.10 -34.14 -49.94
CA ALA A 69 23.01 -35.14 -49.99
C ALA A 69 22.59 -35.48 -48.53
N VAL A 70 21.39 -35.99 -48.23
CA VAL A 70 21.02 -37.44 -48.14
C VAL A 70 22.09 -38.24 -47.35
N GLU A 71 21.78 -38.90 -46.23
CA GLU A 71 20.65 -39.83 -46.01
C GLU A 71 20.08 -39.87 -44.57
N GLU A 72 18.94 -40.55 -44.36
CA GLU A 72 18.36 -40.90 -43.04
C GLU A 72 19.16 -42.06 -42.37
N VAL A 73 19.05 -42.37 -41.06
CA VAL A 73 18.01 -43.22 -40.43
C VAL A 73 18.21 -43.11 -38.89
N ARG A 74 17.24 -42.64 -38.09
CA ARG A 74 16.03 -43.32 -37.52
C ARG A 74 16.27 -44.26 -36.32
N THR A 75 15.73 -43.84 -35.17
CA THR A 75 15.12 -44.65 -34.06
C THR A 75 15.93 -45.72 -33.30
N GLY A 76 15.93 -45.62 -31.96
CA GLY A 76 16.25 -46.72 -31.05
C GLY A 76 16.15 -46.35 -29.56
N PHE A 77 15.15 -46.87 -28.83
CA PHE A 77 15.08 -46.79 -27.36
C PHE A 77 15.99 -47.87 -26.73
N CYS A 78 16.56 -47.58 -25.56
CA CYS A 78 16.63 -48.57 -24.47
C CYS A 78 16.89 -47.90 -23.11
N PHE A 79 16.55 -48.61 -22.03
CA PHE A 79 16.65 -48.16 -20.63
C PHE A 79 17.60 -49.09 -19.84
N ALA A 80 17.96 -48.67 -18.62
CA ALA A 80 18.78 -49.38 -17.62
C ALA A 80 20.29 -49.52 -17.96
N GLY A 81 21.18 -49.64 -16.97
CA GLY A 81 20.93 -49.75 -15.53
C GLY A 81 22.14 -49.42 -14.65
N SER A 82 21.96 -49.54 -13.33
CA SER A 82 22.94 -49.22 -12.29
C SER A 82 24.12 -50.22 -12.22
N GLY A 83 25.33 -49.73 -11.94
CA GLY A 83 26.49 -50.58 -11.63
C GLY A 83 27.60 -49.85 -10.87
N PHE A 84 27.63 -49.98 -9.54
CA PHE A 84 28.80 -49.61 -8.73
C PHE A 84 29.86 -50.72 -8.84
N GLY A 85 31.12 -50.37 -9.12
CA GLY A 85 32.20 -51.35 -9.21
C GLY A 85 33.61 -50.75 -9.11
N ARG A 86 34.29 -50.99 -7.98
CA ARG A 86 35.76 -50.99 -7.87
C ARG A 86 36.26 -52.43 -8.24
N SER A 87 37.54 -52.77 -8.40
CA SER A 87 38.81 -52.17 -7.91
C SER A 87 40.03 -52.67 -8.70
N GLY A 88 41.17 -51.97 -8.59
CA GLY A 88 42.54 -52.47 -8.84
C GLY A 88 42.98 -52.59 -10.32
N ASP A 89 44.26 -52.81 -10.64
CA ASP A 89 45.55 -52.67 -9.91
C ASP A 89 46.71 -52.99 -10.91
N LEU A 90 48.02 -52.80 -10.72
CA LEU A 90 48.94 -52.36 -9.64
C LEU A 90 50.29 -51.94 -10.32
N LEU A 91 51.18 -51.14 -9.70
CA LEU A 91 52.66 -51.38 -9.55
C LEU A 91 53.48 -50.14 -9.06
N LYS A 92 54.23 -50.31 -7.95
CA LYS A 92 55.64 -49.87 -7.62
C LYS A 92 56.10 -48.40 -7.82
N SER A 93 57.07 -47.81 -7.09
CA SER A 93 57.78 -48.01 -5.78
C SER A 93 58.77 -46.82 -5.64
N HIS A 94 59.21 -46.26 -4.50
CA HIS A 94 59.41 -46.63 -3.07
C HIS A 94 58.89 -45.46 -2.16
N GLY A 95 58.62 -45.55 -0.84
CA GLY A 95 59.30 -46.19 0.31
C GLY A 95 60.14 -45.13 1.07
N LEU A 96 60.26 -45.03 2.41
CA LEU A 96 60.02 -45.93 3.57
C LEU A 96 59.35 -45.12 4.74
N ARG A 97 59.51 -45.24 6.08
CA ARG A 97 60.36 -46.05 6.99
C ARG A 97 59.84 -46.27 8.46
N GLY A 98 58.52 -46.33 8.72
CA GLY A 98 57.97 -46.85 10.01
C GLY A 98 57.40 -45.81 11.00
N ASN A 99 56.83 -46.22 12.15
CA ASN A 99 56.78 -47.59 12.69
C ASN A 99 55.57 -47.84 13.66
N VAL A 100 55.05 -49.09 13.66
CA VAL A 100 54.39 -49.83 14.78
C VAL A 100 53.26 -49.11 15.57
N SER A 101 51.96 -49.39 15.37
CA SER A 101 51.14 -50.56 15.81
C SER A 101 50.79 -50.60 17.33
N HIS A 102 49.72 -51.24 17.82
CA HIS A 102 48.79 -52.23 17.24
C HIS A 102 47.46 -52.33 18.03
N ARG A 103 46.34 -52.63 17.33
CA ARG A 103 45.11 -53.36 17.81
C ARG A 103 44.30 -52.73 18.97
N GLY A 104 42.98 -52.97 19.09
CA GLY A 104 42.07 -53.74 18.25
C GLY A 104 40.60 -53.47 18.66
N ALA A 105 39.64 -53.88 17.83
CA ALA A 105 38.22 -53.55 18.03
C ALA A 105 37.44 -54.64 18.78
N VAL A 106 36.52 -54.22 19.66
CA VAL A 106 35.32 -54.96 20.07
C VAL A 106 34.15 -53.97 20.13
N VAL A 107 32.97 -54.41 19.69
CA VAL A 107 31.71 -53.66 19.74
C VAL A 107 30.87 -54.12 20.93
N VAL A 108 30.26 -53.20 21.66
CA VAL A 108 28.95 -53.34 22.33
C VAL A 108 28.39 -51.94 22.62
N ALA A 109 27.07 -51.78 22.54
CA ALA A 109 26.39 -50.52 22.83
C ALA A 109 25.57 -50.62 24.13
N ASN A 110 25.68 -49.60 24.99
CA ASN A 110 24.74 -49.14 26.04
C ASN A 110 25.48 -48.15 26.95
N ALA A 111 24.86 -47.27 27.75
CA ALA A 111 23.59 -46.54 27.64
C ALA A 111 23.49 -45.59 28.86
N VAL A 112 23.11 -44.31 28.63
CA VAL A 112 22.34 -43.46 29.58
C VAL A 112 22.96 -43.08 30.95
N ARG A 113 22.94 -41.76 31.25
CA ARG A 113 23.12 -41.09 32.58
C ARG A 113 24.50 -41.17 33.26
N SER A 114 24.91 -40.24 34.15
CA SER A 114 24.59 -38.81 34.40
C SER A 114 25.47 -38.24 35.53
N LEU A 115 25.50 -36.91 35.72
CA LEU A 115 26.21 -36.13 36.78
C LEU A 115 27.71 -35.91 36.46
N SER A 116 28.27 -34.68 36.42
CA SER A 116 28.50 -33.64 37.47
C SER A 116 29.83 -33.88 38.23
N THR A 117 30.68 -32.92 38.62
CA THR A 117 30.71 -31.43 38.62
C THR A 117 31.87 -30.92 37.71
N SER A 118 32.31 -29.64 37.58
CA SER A 118 32.24 -28.37 38.35
C SER A 118 32.39 -27.16 37.37
N VAL A 119 31.80 -25.97 37.56
CA VAL A 119 32.29 -24.81 38.36
C VAL A 119 33.77 -24.48 38.04
N GLU A 120 34.15 -23.26 37.62
CA GLU A 120 33.70 -21.94 38.11
C GLU A 120 33.54 -20.81 37.05
N THR A 121 33.01 -19.65 37.48
CA THR A 121 32.49 -18.53 36.68
C THR A 121 33.53 -17.48 36.27
N ARG A 122 33.21 -16.74 35.20
CA ARG A 122 33.36 -15.27 35.18
C ARG A 122 32.10 -14.63 34.62
N VAL A 123 31.61 -13.60 35.32
CA VAL A 123 30.40 -12.84 34.99
C VAL A 123 30.74 -11.71 34.02
N ASN A 124 29.80 -11.37 33.13
CA ASN A 124 29.70 -10.03 32.58
C ASN A 124 28.21 -9.77 32.25
N ASP A 125 27.55 -8.93 33.05
CA ASP A 125 26.10 -8.75 32.99
C ASP A 125 25.69 -7.76 31.90
N ASN A 126 24.75 -8.18 31.04
CA ASN A 126 23.72 -7.35 30.39
C ASN A 126 22.89 -8.21 29.43
N ASN A 127 21.97 -9.01 29.97
CA ASN A 127 20.95 -9.70 29.17
C ASN A 127 19.72 -10.02 30.04
N PHE A 128 18.74 -9.12 30.05
CA PHE A 128 17.43 -9.34 30.68
C PHE A 128 16.36 -9.51 29.60
N GLU A 129 16.30 -10.72 29.04
CA GLU A 129 15.12 -11.22 28.33
C GLU A 129 14.61 -12.50 28.99
N ARG A 130 13.34 -12.83 28.71
CA ARG A 130 12.66 -14.09 29.08
C ARG A 130 12.42 -14.31 30.57
N ILE A 131 11.36 -13.68 31.08
CA ILE A 131 10.46 -14.37 32.02
C ILE A 131 9.24 -14.84 31.21
N TYR A 132 9.21 -16.12 30.87
CA TYR A 132 7.98 -16.78 30.40
C TYR A 132 7.11 -17.10 31.62
N VAL A 133 5.82 -16.74 31.57
CA VAL A 133 4.81 -17.28 32.48
C VAL A 133 3.89 -18.18 31.67
N GLN A 134 3.99 -19.49 31.91
CA GLN A 134 3.21 -20.51 31.22
C GLN A 134 1.93 -20.81 32.01
N GLY A 135 0.81 -20.22 31.59
CA GLY A 135 -0.51 -20.48 32.20
C GLY A 135 -1.53 -19.39 31.87
N GLY A 136 -2.51 -19.72 31.04
CA GLY A 136 -3.61 -18.80 30.71
C GLY A 136 -4.68 -18.80 31.80
N MET A 137 -5.00 -17.62 32.34
CA MET A 137 -6.22 -17.38 33.12
C MET A 137 -6.77 -15.98 32.85
N ASN A 138 -8.06 -15.95 32.50
CA ASN A 138 -9.02 -14.84 32.38
C ASN A 138 -8.52 -13.44 32.81
N ALA A 139 -8.32 -12.55 31.84
CA ALA A 139 -8.30 -11.10 32.08
C ALA A 139 -9.75 -10.58 32.10
N LYS A 140 -10.14 -9.82 33.13
CA LYS A 140 -11.44 -9.13 33.20
C LYS A 140 -11.40 -7.82 32.40
N PRO A 141 -12.54 -7.33 31.87
CA PRO A 141 -12.61 -6.04 31.22
C PRO A 141 -12.27 -4.89 32.19
N LEU A 142 -11.67 -3.83 31.64
CA LEU A 142 -11.35 -2.61 32.37
C LEU A 142 -12.63 -1.82 32.68
N VAL A 143 -12.92 -1.61 33.97
CA VAL A 143 -13.94 -0.66 34.41
C VAL A 143 -13.35 0.74 34.32
N VAL A 144 -13.98 1.61 33.53
CA VAL A 144 -13.69 3.05 33.54
C VAL A 144 -14.42 3.66 34.72
N GLU A 145 -13.71 3.90 35.82
CA GLU A 145 -14.27 4.63 36.97
C GLU A 145 -14.55 6.09 36.56
N ARG A 146 -15.78 6.54 36.82
CA ARG A 146 -16.15 7.95 36.73
C ARG A 146 -15.60 8.66 37.96
N ILE A 147 -14.93 9.78 37.76
CA ILE A 147 -14.59 10.69 38.87
C ILE A 147 -15.84 11.52 39.16
N ASP A 148 -16.67 11.03 40.08
CA ASP A 148 -17.66 11.88 40.73
C ASP A 148 -16.94 12.92 41.60
N LYS A 149 -17.51 14.14 41.64
CA LYS A 149 -17.04 15.18 42.56
C LYS A 149 -17.63 14.91 43.95
N ASP A 150 -16.83 15.08 44.99
CA ASP A 150 -17.35 15.24 46.35
C ASP A 150 -16.61 16.37 47.08
N GLU A 151 -17.26 16.92 48.10
CA GLU A 151 -16.88 18.19 48.74
C GLU A 151 -16.32 18.01 50.17
N ASN A 152 -15.88 19.11 50.78
CA ASN A 152 -15.65 19.31 52.22
C ASN A 152 -14.39 18.71 52.88
N ILE A 153 -13.38 19.56 53.08
CA ILE A 153 -12.64 19.69 54.36
C ILE A 153 -12.61 21.18 54.74
N VAL A 154 -12.67 21.51 56.03
CA VAL A 154 -12.99 22.84 56.59
C VAL A 154 -11.95 23.30 57.65
N GLY A 155 -11.76 24.62 57.76
CA GLY A 155 -10.84 25.31 58.70
C GLY A 155 -9.53 25.72 58.01
N GLY A 156 -8.92 26.88 58.23
CA GLY A 156 -8.93 27.85 59.35
C GLY A 156 -7.45 28.16 59.68
N GLU A 157 -6.98 29.36 60.02
CA GLU A 157 -7.60 30.62 60.46
C GLU A 157 -6.83 31.86 59.91
N ASP A 158 -7.42 33.05 60.01
CA ASP A 158 -6.88 34.42 60.27
C ASP A 158 -5.35 34.68 60.32
N SER A 159 -4.79 35.86 60.00
CA SER A 159 -5.27 37.25 59.68
C SER A 159 -4.14 38.02 58.94
N SER A 160 -4.35 39.12 58.19
CA SER A 160 -4.49 40.54 58.65
C SER A 160 -4.36 41.45 57.39
N ILE A 161 -5.19 42.48 57.14
CA ILE A 161 -5.07 43.91 57.55
C ILE A 161 -3.78 44.59 57.03
N GLU A 162 -3.75 45.72 56.30
CA GLU A 162 -4.81 46.59 55.72
C GLU A 162 -4.28 47.48 54.55
N VAL A 163 -5.20 47.88 53.66
CA VAL A 163 -5.43 49.16 52.94
C VAL A 163 -4.33 50.26 52.87
N VAL A 164 -4.15 50.85 51.66
CA VAL A 164 -4.29 52.29 51.26
C VAL A 164 -3.92 52.40 49.76
N ASP A 165 -4.84 52.69 48.84
CA ASP A 165 -5.39 54.01 48.41
C ASP A 165 -4.40 54.84 47.52
N ASP A 166 -4.78 55.54 46.44
CA ASP A 166 -6.13 55.78 45.89
C ASP A 166 -6.15 56.21 44.38
N ASN A 167 -7.32 56.08 43.75
CA ASN A 167 -7.94 56.76 42.59
C ASN A 167 -7.14 57.39 41.42
N ILE A 168 -7.60 57.11 40.18
CA ILE A 168 -8.36 58.06 39.31
C ILE A 168 -8.92 57.33 38.06
N ASP A 169 -10.18 57.62 37.70
CA ASP A 169 -10.90 57.07 36.54
C ASP A 169 -10.45 57.62 35.16
N LEU A 170 -10.68 56.85 34.08
CA LEU A 170 -11.74 57.14 33.09
C LEU A 170 -11.82 56.15 31.90
N GLU A 171 -12.98 55.51 31.81
CA GLU A 171 -13.68 54.96 30.62
C GLU A 171 -12.96 54.91 29.25
N LYS A 172 -12.61 53.71 28.75
CA LYS A 172 -12.72 53.27 27.32
C LYS A 172 -12.25 51.84 27.02
N SER A 173 -12.89 50.79 27.58
CA SER A 173 -12.50 49.40 27.25
C SER A 173 -13.55 48.29 27.47
N GLN A 174 -14.83 48.59 27.72
CA GLN A 174 -15.88 47.56 27.91
C GLN A 174 -17.05 47.69 26.92
N ALA A 175 -16.74 47.62 25.62
CA ALA A 175 -17.73 47.55 24.54
C ALA A 175 -17.23 46.78 23.31
N SER A 176 -16.38 45.74 23.50
CA SER A 176 -15.76 44.99 22.38
C SER A 176 -15.32 43.56 22.77
N LEU A 177 -16.04 42.90 23.68
CA LEU A 177 -15.70 41.57 24.22
C LEU A 177 -16.80 40.51 24.02
N ASN A 178 -17.73 40.73 23.08
CA ASN A 178 -18.83 39.80 22.77
C ASN A 178 -19.03 39.54 21.26
N GLU A 179 -18.06 39.88 20.41
CA GLU A 179 -18.10 39.62 18.96
C GLU A 179 -16.84 38.88 18.48
N PHE A 180 -16.65 37.64 18.96
CA PHE A 180 -15.73 36.67 18.35
C PHE A 180 -16.30 35.23 18.27
N ASN A 181 -17.62 35.10 18.37
CA ASN A 181 -18.35 33.92 17.90
C ASN A 181 -18.83 34.16 16.47
N ASP A 182 -17.91 34.38 15.53
CA ASP A 182 -18.23 34.28 14.11
C ASP A 182 -18.40 32.80 13.77
N VAL A 183 -19.63 32.31 13.97
CA VAL A 183 -20.04 30.97 13.56
C VAL A 183 -20.15 30.98 12.04
N GLY A 184 -19.00 30.82 11.38
CA GLY A 184 -18.84 30.84 9.93
C GLY A 184 -19.98 30.09 9.26
N ALA A 185 -20.71 30.80 8.40
CA ALA A 185 -22.07 30.45 8.00
C ALA A 185 -22.17 28.99 7.55
N LYS A 186 -22.78 28.14 8.38
CA LYS A 186 -22.90 26.70 8.10
C LYS A 186 -23.60 26.50 6.77
N ARG A 187 -22.83 26.04 5.78
CA ARG A 187 -23.31 25.51 4.52
C ARG A 187 -24.41 24.49 4.82
N GLU A 188 -25.51 24.54 4.08
CA GLU A 188 -26.50 23.47 4.16
C GLU A 188 -25.93 22.22 3.49
N GLU A 189 -25.75 21.15 4.26
CA GLU A 189 -25.26 19.88 3.74
C GLU A 189 -26.22 19.33 2.67
N SER A 190 -25.68 18.82 1.56
CA SER A 190 -26.51 18.22 0.50
C SER A 190 -27.27 16.99 1.01
N GLN A 191 -28.34 16.60 0.31
CA GLN A 191 -29.06 15.36 0.66
C GLN A 191 -28.16 14.11 0.54
N VAL A 192 -27.14 14.16 -0.33
CA VAL A 192 -26.14 13.08 -0.49
C VAL A 192 -25.14 13.08 0.67
N GLU A 193 -24.77 14.24 1.20
CA GLU A 193 -23.96 14.36 2.43
C GLU A 193 -24.72 13.84 3.66
N LYS A 194 -26.00 14.22 3.81
CA LYS A 194 -26.88 13.76 4.90
C LYS A 194 -27.14 12.25 4.83
N GLU A 195 -27.29 11.68 3.64
CA GLU A 195 -27.38 10.23 3.44
C GLU A 195 -26.06 9.53 3.81
N ALA A 196 -24.93 10.06 3.34
CA ALA A 196 -23.60 9.51 3.61
C ALA A 196 -23.27 9.49 5.11
N TRP A 197 -23.57 10.57 5.85
CA TRP A 197 -23.37 10.59 7.30
C TRP A 197 -24.18 9.51 8.00
N ARG A 198 -25.47 9.38 7.68
CA ARG A 198 -26.33 8.34 8.26
C ARG A 198 -25.78 6.94 7.98
N LEU A 199 -25.34 6.66 6.75
CA LEU A 199 -24.77 5.37 6.38
C LEU A 199 -23.42 5.08 7.07
N LEU A 200 -22.59 6.11 7.32
CA LEU A 200 -21.33 5.98 8.05
C LEU A 200 -21.57 5.73 9.55
N GLU A 201 -22.58 6.39 10.15
CA GLU A 201 -23.02 6.15 11.52
C GLU A 201 -23.67 4.76 11.68
N GLU A 202 -24.47 4.32 10.71
CA GLU A 202 -25.01 2.95 10.62
C GLU A 202 -23.92 1.86 10.46
N ALA A 203 -22.69 2.22 10.09
CA ALA A 203 -21.57 1.30 9.92
C ALA A 203 -20.66 1.17 11.16
N ILE A 204 -20.92 1.91 12.25
CA ILE A 204 -20.09 1.91 13.47
C ILE A 204 -20.15 0.54 14.17
N VAL A 205 -18.97 0.00 14.51
CA VAL A 205 -18.80 -1.21 15.31
C VAL A 205 -18.58 -0.83 16.77
N MET A 206 -19.43 -1.37 17.64
CA MET A 206 -19.35 -1.23 19.09
C MET A 206 -18.66 -2.44 19.72
N TYR A 207 -17.89 -2.22 20.78
CA TYR A 207 -17.26 -3.26 21.60
C TYR A 207 -17.27 -2.81 23.07
N CYS A 208 -17.82 -3.64 23.96
CA CYS A 208 -18.00 -3.36 25.39
C CYS A 208 -18.73 -2.02 25.67
N GLY A 209 -19.59 -1.59 24.74
CA GLY A 209 -20.33 -0.32 24.81
C GLY A 209 -19.60 0.92 24.24
N SER A 210 -18.34 0.80 23.81
CA SER A 210 -17.57 1.87 23.17
C SER A 210 -17.52 1.70 21.64
N PRO A 211 -17.49 2.79 20.85
CA PRO A 211 -17.25 2.69 19.41
C PRO A 211 -15.77 2.39 19.14
N VAL A 212 -15.46 1.40 18.29
CA VAL A 212 -14.08 0.92 18.05
C VAL A 212 -13.66 0.82 16.58
N GLY A 213 -14.53 1.19 15.65
CA GLY A 213 -14.24 1.16 14.21
C GLY A 213 -15.50 1.21 13.36
N THR A 214 -15.37 0.98 12.06
CA THR A 214 -16.51 0.80 11.14
C THR A 214 -16.37 -0.47 10.31
N MET A 215 -17.48 -1.17 10.03
CA MET A 215 -17.49 -2.33 9.13
C MET A 215 -17.02 -1.94 7.71
N ALA A 216 -16.49 -2.89 6.93
CA ALA A 216 -16.06 -2.62 5.54
C ALA A 216 -17.25 -2.30 4.61
N ALA A 217 -18.35 -3.04 4.74
CA ALA A 217 -19.61 -2.77 4.04
C ALA A 217 -20.83 -3.17 4.88
N ASN A 218 -21.93 -2.46 4.69
CA ASN A 218 -23.22 -2.75 5.31
C ASN A 218 -24.29 -3.02 4.24
N ASP A 219 -24.06 -4.02 3.37
CA ASP A 219 -24.96 -4.36 2.27
C ASP A 219 -26.10 -5.29 2.76
N PRO A 220 -27.37 -4.83 2.84
CA PRO A 220 -28.48 -5.66 3.30
C PRO A 220 -28.85 -6.79 2.32
N GLY A 221 -28.27 -6.78 1.12
CA GLY A 221 -28.42 -7.83 0.11
C GLY A 221 -27.39 -8.96 0.22
N ASP A 222 -26.24 -8.76 0.90
CA ASP A 222 -25.20 -9.79 0.99
C ASP A 222 -25.58 -10.85 2.05
N LYS A 223 -25.73 -12.09 1.58
CA LYS A 223 -26.08 -13.25 2.42
C LYS A 223 -24.86 -13.97 2.97
N GLN A 224 -23.66 -13.61 2.50
CA GLN A 224 -22.37 -14.18 2.90
C GLN A 224 -21.30 -13.07 2.82
N PRO A 225 -21.24 -12.14 3.80
CA PRO A 225 -20.31 -11.00 3.78
C PRO A 225 -18.82 -11.40 3.79
N LEU A 226 -18.50 -12.68 4.04
CA LEU A 226 -17.15 -13.25 4.16
C LEU A 226 -16.32 -12.61 5.28
N ASN A 227 -15.68 -11.48 4.96
CA ASN A 227 -14.86 -10.65 5.84
C ASN A 227 -15.23 -9.16 5.74
N TYR A 228 -16.19 -8.76 4.91
CA TYR A 228 -16.65 -7.37 4.79
C TYR A 228 -17.48 -6.90 6.01
N ASP A 229 -17.85 -7.83 6.90
CA ASP A 229 -18.44 -7.59 8.22
C ASP A 229 -17.40 -7.31 9.33
N GLN A 230 -16.13 -7.13 8.95
CA GLN A 230 -15.02 -6.82 9.85
C GLN A 230 -14.59 -5.36 9.74
N VAL A 231 -13.86 -4.87 10.75
CA VAL A 231 -13.17 -3.58 10.72
C VAL A 231 -11.78 -3.79 10.13
N PHE A 232 -11.54 -3.35 8.90
CA PHE A 232 -10.19 -3.32 8.32
C PHE A 232 -9.45 -2.05 8.74
N ILE A 233 -8.12 -2.18 8.94
CA ILE A 233 -7.30 -1.02 9.31
C ILE A 233 -7.25 0.02 8.18
N ARG A 234 -7.19 -0.41 6.91
CA ARG A 234 -7.17 0.48 5.75
C ARG A 234 -8.53 1.15 5.46
N ASP A 235 -9.64 0.42 5.55
CA ASP A 235 -11.00 0.95 5.31
C ASP A 235 -11.40 1.96 6.39
N PHE A 236 -10.94 1.77 7.63
CA PHE A 236 -11.24 2.71 8.72
C PHE A 236 -10.48 4.05 8.61
N VAL A 237 -9.39 4.17 7.84
CA VAL A 237 -8.64 5.44 7.73
C VAL A 237 -9.53 6.61 7.25
N PRO A 238 -10.28 6.52 6.13
CA PRO A 238 -11.21 7.59 5.75
C PRO A 238 -12.32 7.82 6.79
N SER A 239 -12.89 6.76 7.38
CA SER A 239 -13.91 6.90 8.44
C SER A 239 -13.37 7.70 9.62
N ALA A 240 -12.17 7.37 10.07
CA ALA A 240 -11.48 8.02 11.17
C ALA A 240 -11.17 9.49 10.87
N LEU A 241 -10.77 9.82 9.64
CA LEU A 241 -10.58 11.20 9.21
C LEU A 241 -11.91 11.98 9.18
N ALA A 242 -13.01 11.38 8.70
CA ALA A 242 -14.33 12.01 8.73
C ALA A 242 -14.77 12.31 10.18
N PHE A 243 -14.68 11.33 11.09
CA PHE A 243 -15.01 11.52 12.50
C PHE A 243 -14.10 12.55 13.18
N LEU A 244 -12.79 12.54 12.93
CA LEU A 244 -11.86 13.55 13.44
C LEU A 244 -12.22 14.97 12.96
N LEU A 245 -12.54 15.14 11.68
CA LEU A 245 -12.95 16.43 11.11
C LEU A 245 -14.34 16.89 11.62
N LYS A 246 -15.18 15.97 12.09
CA LYS A 246 -16.46 16.25 12.77
C LYS A 246 -16.29 16.58 14.27
N GLY A 247 -15.10 16.33 14.83
CA GLY A 247 -14.80 16.47 16.27
C GLY A 247 -15.03 15.21 17.11
N GLU A 248 -15.46 14.11 16.48
CA GLU A 248 -15.85 12.85 17.13
C GLU A 248 -14.64 11.89 17.31
N GLY A 249 -13.56 12.39 17.91
CA GLY A 249 -12.27 11.69 18.00
C GLY A 249 -12.24 10.39 18.82
N GLU A 250 -13.29 10.09 19.61
CA GLU A 250 -13.31 8.95 20.54
C GLU A 250 -13.18 7.60 19.83
N ILE A 251 -13.95 7.38 18.75
CA ILE A 251 -13.91 6.15 17.96
C ILE A 251 -12.50 5.86 17.42
N VAL A 252 -11.76 6.90 17.05
CA VAL A 252 -10.39 6.79 16.52
C VAL A 252 -9.40 6.47 17.64
N ARG A 253 -9.54 7.12 18.80
CA ARG A 253 -8.75 6.82 20.00
C ARG A 253 -8.93 5.37 20.45
N ASN A 254 -10.17 4.88 20.48
CA ASN A 254 -10.51 3.52 20.87
C ASN A 254 -9.99 2.51 19.84
N PHE A 255 -10.19 2.75 18.53
CA PHE A 255 -9.62 1.94 17.45
C PHE A 255 -8.08 1.81 17.58
N LEU A 256 -7.37 2.92 17.78
CA LEU A 256 -5.91 2.94 17.88
C LEU A 256 -5.41 2.10 19.07
N LEU A 257 -6.09 2.20 20.22
CA LEU A 257 -5.73 1.44 21.43
C LEU A 257 -6.10 -0.05 21.35
N HIS A 258 -7.25 -0.41 20.77
CA HIS A 258 -7.63 -1.82 20.61
C HIS A 258 -6.83 -2.53 19.53
N THR A 259 -6.52 -1.88 18.41
CA THR A 259 -5.62 -2.46 17.39
C THR A 259 -4.18 -2.61 17.91
N LEU A 260 -3.71 -1.69 18.76
CA LEU A 260 -2.46 -1.85 19.52
C LEU A 260 -2.51 -3.00 20.52
N GLN A 261 -3.65 -3.20 21.21
CA GLN A 261 -3.84 -4.36 22.08
C GLN A 261 -3.70 -5.67 21.28
N LEU A 262 -4.34 -5.76 20.12
CA LEU A 262 -4.22 -6.90 19.19
C LEU A 262 -2.78 -7.10 18.69
N GLN A 263 -2.00 -6.02 18.49
CA GLN A 263 -0.58 -6.14 18.16
C GLN A 263 0.22 -6.91 19.23
N SER A 264 -0.16 -6.87 20.50
CA SER A 264 0.55 -7.60 21.56
C SER A 264 0.21 -9.10 21.65
N TRP A 265 -0.77 -9.60 20.88
CA TRP A 265 -1.19 -10.99 20.91
C TRP A 265 -0.14 -11.95 20.30
N GLU A 266 -0.15 -13.20 20.78
CA GLU A 266 0.65 -14.29 20.22
C GLU A 266 0.11 -14.70 18.85
N LYS A 267 0.90 -14.41 17.80
CA LYS A 267 0.56 -14.72 16.41
C LYS A 267 1.20 -16.04 16.04
N THR A 268 0.42 -16.99 15.55
CA THR A 268 0.90 -18.29 15.07
C THR A 268 0.21 -18.67 13.77
N VAL A 269 1.00 -18.93 12.73
CA VAL A 269 0.56 -19.47 11.44
C VAL A 269 1.19 -20.85 11.29
N ASP A 270 0.38 -21.89 11.51
CA ASP A 270 0.74 -23.30 11.60
C ASP A 270 1.83 -23.61 12.65
N CYS A 271 3.10 -23.33 12.34
CA CYS A 271 4.28 -23.57 13.19
C CYS A 271 5.27 -22.37 13.18
N TYR A 272 4.84 -21.20 12.71
CA TYR A 272 5.65 -19.99 12.61
C TYR A 272 4.97 -18.80 13.29
N SER A 273 5.75 -17.96 13.98
CA SER A 273 5.26 -16.71 14.56
C SER A 273 5.74 -15.50 13.73
N PRO A 274 4.83 -14.70 13.17
CA PRO A 274 5.17 -13.42 12.54
C PRO A 274 5.90 -12.45 13.49
N GLY A 275 6.58 -11.46 12.92
CA GLY A 275 7.26 -10.41 13.67
C GLY A 275 6.30 -9.67 14.61
N GLN A 276 6.75 -9.39 15.84
CA GLN A 276 5.90 -8.86 16.92
C GLN A 276 5.13 -7.58 16.53
N GLY A 277 5.75 -6.70 15.73
CA GLY A 277 5.15 -5.45 15.27
C GLY A 277 4.06 -5.56 14.19
N LEU A 278 3.73 -6.76 13.72
CA LEU A 278 2.66 -6.95 12.73
C LEU A 278 1.30 -6.51 13.30
N MET A 279 0.65 -5.57 12.62
CA MET A 279 -0.75 -5.23 12.86
C MET A 279 -1.66 -6.21 12.11
N PRO A 280 -2.90 -6.47 12.58
CA PRO A 280 -3.85 -7.27 11.83
C PRO A 280 -4.32 -6.55 10.55
N ALA A 281 -4.83 -7.30 9.58
CA ALA A 281 -5.52 -6.73 8.42
C ALA A 281 -6.87 -6.15 8.84
N SER A 282 -7.59 -6.92 9.65
CA SER A 282 -8.93 -6.64 10.15
C SER A 282 -9.17 -7.29 11.51
N PHE A 283 -10.26 -6.90 12.16
CA PHE A 283 -10.77 -7.59 13.34
C PHE A 283 -12.30 -7.57 13.38
N LYS A 284 -12.87 -8.53 14.10
CA LYS A 284 -14.31 -8.69 14.33
C LYS A 284 -14.62 -8.68 15.82
N VAL A 285 -15.78 -8.15 16.20
CA VAL A 285 -16.36 -8.38 17.54
C VAL A 285 -17.15 -9.69 17.49
N ARG A 286 -16.80 -10.64 18.36
CA ARG A 286 -17.54 -11.90 18.55
C ARG A 286 -18.15 -11.97 19.94
N THR A 287 -19.43 -12.31 20.00
CA THR A 287 -20.14 -12.60 21.26
C THR A 287 -19.96 -14.08 21.62
N VAL A 288 -19.34 -14.36 22.77
CA VAL A 288 -19.04 -15.71 23.26
C VAL A 288 -19.87 -16.00 24.52
N PRO A 289 -20.56 -17.15 24.65
CA PRO A 289 -21.25 -17.51 25.88
C PRO A 289 -20.26 -17.93 26.97
N LEU A 290 -20.38 -17.31 28.16
CA LEU A 290 -19.62 -17.67 29.37
C LEU A 290 -20.38 -18.67 30.25
N ASP A 291 -21.67 -18.42 30.46
CA ASP A 291 -22.61 -19.20 31.28
C ASP A 291 -23.98 -19.21 30.55
N GLU A 292 -24.93 -20.04 30.99
CA GLU A 292 -26.29 -20.14 30.41
C GLU A 292 -27.05 -18.81 30.25
N ASN A 293 -26.68 -17.76 30.99
CA ASN A 293 -27.28 -16.43 30.93
C ASN A 293 -26.23 -15.28 30.84
N LYS A 294 -25.00 -15.57 30.39
CA LYS A 294 -23.96 -14.53 30.22
C LYS A 294 -23.22 -14.68 28.90
N VAL A 295 -23.00 -13.54 28.27
CA VAL A 295 -22.14 -13.39 27.10
C VAL A 295 -21.03 -12.40 27.37
N GLU A 296 -19.89 -12.59 26.71
CA GLU A 296 -18.74 -11.70 26.69
C GLU A 296 -18.44 -11.32 25.23
N GLU A 297 -18.03 -10.08 24.99
CA GLU A 297 -17.56 -9.64 23.69
C GLU A 297 -16.04 -9.81 23.63
N VAL A 298 -15.54 -10.37 22.53
CA VAL A 298 -14.12 -10.64 22.30
C VAL A 298 -13.72 -10.11 20.93
N LEU A 299 -12.56 -9.46 20.85
CA LEU A 299 -11.96 -9.05 19.57
C LEU A 299 -11.24 -10.25 18.91
N ASP A 300 -11.58 -10.50 17.66
CA ASP A 300 -11.11 -11.62 16.84
C ASP A 300 -10.34 -11.06 15.63
N PRO A 301 -8.99 -11.03 15.67
CA PRO A 301 -8.17 -10.49 14.58
C PRO A 301 -7.95 -11.50 13.44
N ASP A 302 -7.64 -10.98 12.25
CA ASP A 302 -6.97 -11.74 11.17
C ASP A 302 -5.64 -11.04 10.83
N PHE A 303 -4.50 -11.70 11.07
CA PHE A 303 -3.17 -11.19 10.67
C PHE A 303 -2.74 -11.66 9.28
N GLY A 304 -3.64 -12.32 8.53
CA GLY A 304 -3.40 -12.90 7.21
C GLY A 304 -3.53 -14.42 7.19
N GLU A 305 -3.69 -15.09 8.33
CA GLU A 305 -3.91 -16.54 8.43
C GLU A 305 -5.24 -17.00 7.83
N SER A 306 -6.28 -16.17 7.90
CA SER A 306 -7.61 -16.45 7.30
C SER A 306 -7.80 -15.75 5.94
N ALA A 307 -6.98 -14.75 5.62
CA ALA A 307 -7.01 -14.02 4.35
C ALA A 307 -6.84 -14.93 3.13
N ILE A 308 -7.56 -14.60 2.05
CA ILE A 308 -7.58 -15.41 0.81
C ILE A 308 -6.20 -15.38 0.14
N GLY A 309 -5.48 -16.51 0.24
CA GLY A 309 -4.11 -16.65 -0.26
C GLY A 309 -3.01 -16.43 0.78
N ARG A 310 -3.36 -16.27 2.06
CA ARG A 310 -2.44 -16.01 3.19
C ARG A 310 -1.54 -14.79 2.97
N VAL A 311 -2.18 -13.68 2.64
CA VAL A 311 -1.53 -12.41 2.27
C VAL A 311 -1.20 -11.59 3.51
N ALA A 312 0.03 -11.08 3.60
CA ALA A 312 0.50 -10.30 4.75
C ALA A 312 0.09 -8.81 4.65
N PRO A 313 -0.58 -8.23 5.67
CA PRO A 313 -1.07 -6.85 5.65
C PRO A 313 0.02 -5.82 6.03
N VAL A 314 1.04 -5.67 5.17
CA VAL A 314 2.20 -4.80 5.43
C VAL A 314 1.79 -3.34 5.56
N ASP A 315 0.79 -2.89 4.79
CA ASP A 315 0.25 -1.54 4.84
C ASP A 315 -0.40 -1.18 6.19
N SER A 316 -0.96 -2.15 6.91
CA SER A 316 -1.76 -1.89 8.12
C SER A 316 -0.93 -1.32 9.28
N GLY A 317 0.34 -1.74 9.41
CA GLY A 317 1.28 -1.11 10.35
C GLY A 317 1.65 0.33 9.99
N LEU A 318 1.74 0.61 8.69
CA LEU A 318 2.07 1.94 8.17
C LEU A 318 0.87 2.89 8.37
N TRP A 319 -0.33 2.43 8.05
CA TRP A 319 -1.59 3.14 8.25
C TRP A 319 -1.87 3.47 9.72
N TRP A 320 -1.64 2.54 10.65
CA TRP A 320 -1.84 2.80 12.08
C TRP A 320 -0.95 3.95 12.59
N ILE A 321 0.31 4.02 12.15
CA ILE A 321 1.23 5.12 12.49
C ILE A 321 0.79 6.45 11.86
N ILE A 322 0.33 6.43 10.61
CA ILE A 322 -0.17 7.62 9.91
C ILE A 322 -1.43 8.16 10.60
N LEU A 323 -2.35 7.27 11.00
CA LEU A 323 -3.58 7.63 11.69
C LEU A 323 -3.33 8.13 13.12
N LEU A 324 -2.37 7.55 13.84
CA LEU A 324 -1.96 8.03 15.17
C LEU A 324 -1.42 9.47 15.11
N ARG A 325 -0.67 9.82 14.05
CA ARG A 325 -0.26 11.21 13.81
C ARG A 325 -1.46 12.10 13.52
N ALA A 326 -2.34 11.67 12.59
CA ALA A 326 -3.54 12.43 12.22
C ALA A 326 -4.46 12.71 13.41
N TYR A 327 -4.64 11.76 14.31
CA TYR A 327 -5.38 11.92 15.57
C TYR A 327 -4.82 13.08 16.40
N GLY A 328 -3.54 13.03 16.80
CA GLY A 328 -2.94 14.06 17.67
C GLY A 328 -2.82 15.42 16.97
N LYS A 329 -2.72 15.43 15.64
CA LYS A 329 -2.69 16.64 14.81
C LYS A 329 -4.05 17.36 14.71
N ILE A 330 -5.17 16.62 14.67
CA ILE A 330 -6.52 17.22 14.61
C ILE A 330 -7.08 17.50 16.02
N THR A 331 -6.87 16.60 16.98
CA THR A 331 -7.43 16.73 18.34
C THR A 331 -6.58 17.58 19.29
N GLY A 332 -5.27 17.72 19.03
CA GLY A 332 -4.32 18.24 20.00
C GLY A 332 -3.95 17.27 21.14
N ASP A 333 -4.54 16.07 21.21
CA ASP A 333 -4.20 15.04 22.19
C ASP A 333 -2.91 14.31 21.78
N TYR A 334 -1.78 14.93 22.08
CA TYR A 334 -0.46 14.31 22.01
C TYR A 334 -0.20 13.34 23.17
N ALA A 335 -0.96 13.40 24.27
CA ALA A 335 -0.78 12.51 25.43
C ALA A 335 -1.08 11.05 25.08
N LEU A 336 -1.96 10.77 24.10
CA LEU A 336 -2.10 9.44 23.50
C LEU A 336 -0.78 8.93 22.91
N GLN A 337 -0.05 9.78 22.19
CA GLN A 337 1.19 9.42 21.49
C GLN A 337 2.36 9.18 22.48
N GLU A 338 2.36 9.86 23.62
CA GLU A 338 3.39 9.73 24.67
C GLU A 338 3.28 8.46 25.52
N ARG A 339 2.15 7.75 25.49
CA ARG A 339 1.94 6.53 26.30
C ARG A 339 3.01 5.47 26.02
N VAL A 340 3.43 4.76 27.07
CA VAL A 340 4.47 3.71 26.98
C VAL A 340 4.09 2.56 26.05
N ASP A 341 2.82 2.16 26.00
CA ASP A 341 2.32 1.13 25.08
C ASP A 341 2.34 1.62 23.63
N VAL A 342 1.81 2.80 23.34
CA VAL A 342 1.81 3.44 22.01
C VAL A 342 3.25 3.65 21.50
N GLN A 343 4.13 4.21 22.34
CA GLN A 343 5.56 4.34 22.06
C GLN A 343 6.25 2.99 21.81
N THR A 344 5.74 1.89 22.37
CA THR A 344 6.27 0.54 22.13
C THR A 344 5.75 -0.01 20.81
N GLY A 345 4.46 0.18 20.49
CA GLY A 345 3.88 -0.23 19.21
C GLY A 345 4.56 0.41 18.00
N ILE A 346 4.83 1.72 18.05
CA ILE A 346 5.61 2.42 17.00
C ILE A 346 7.00 1.77 16.83
N LYS A 347 7.70 1.47 17.93
CA LYS A 347 9.03 0.83 17.90
C LYS A 347 8.97 -0.57 17.30
N LEU A 348 7.96 -1.37 17.63
CA LEU A 348 7.79 -2.72 17.09
C LEU A 348 7.53 -2.71 15.57
N ILE A 349 6.66 -1.81 15.08
CA ILE A 349 6.41 -1.65 13.62
C ILE A 349 7.68 -1.18 12.91
N MET A 350 8.34 -0.15 13.44
CA MET A 350 9.55 0.40 12.82
C MET A 350 10.72 -0.59 12.85
N ASN A 351 10.91 -1.35 13.92
CA ASN A 351 11.90 -2.44 13.96
C ASN A 351 11.60 -3.50 12.89
N LEU A 352 10.34 -3.90 12.71
CA LEU A 352 9.94 -4.86 11.68
C LEU A 352 10.22 -4.33 10.25
N CYS A 353 9.93 -3.06 9.98
CA CYS A 353 10.18 -2.43 8.67
C CYS A 353 11.66 -2.07 8.42
N LEU A 354 12.48 -1.96 9.46
CA LEU A 354 13.90 -1.59 9.39
C LEU A 354 14.85 -2.77 9.61
N THR A 355 14.34 -3.99 9.82
CA THR A 355 15.14 -5.21 10.03
C THR A 355 16.11 -5.44 8.87
N ASP A 356 17.37 -5.74 9.21
CA ASP A 356 18.41 -6.07 8.23
C ASP A 356 18.10 -7.37 7.48
N GLY A 357 18.40 -7.42 6.18
CA GLY A 357 18.15 -8.58 5.33
C GLY A 357 19.17 -8.71 4.21
N PHE A 358 18.91 -9.60 3.24
CA PHE A 358 19.75 -9.78 2.06
C PHE A 358 19.48 -8.77 0.93
N ASP A 359 18.43 -7.94 1.07
CA ASP A 359 18.13 -6.87 0.13
C ASP A 359 19.17 -5.75 0.24
N MET A 360 19.57 -5.19 -0.90
CA MET A 360 20.52 -4.08 -1.01
C MET A 360 19.83 -2.74 -1.26
N PHE A 361 18.51 -2.73 -1.47
CA PHE A 361 17.73 -1.52 -1.69
C PHE A 361 17.23 -0.90 -0.38
N PRO A 362 17.02 0.43 -0.32
CA PRO A 362 16.45 1.08 0.87
C PRO A 362 14.93 0.95 0.95
N SER A 363 14.27 0.45 -0.11
CA SER A 363 12.87 0.07 -0.13
C SER A 363 12.55 -1.04 0.88
N LEU A 364 11.26 -1.24 1.14
CA LEU A 364 10.75 -2.41 1.84
C LEU A 364 10.47 -3.51 0.82
N LEU A 365 11.00 -4.71 1.04
CA LEU A 365 10.74 -5.92 0.25
C LEU A 365 9.44 -6.58 0.71
N VAL A 366 8.52 -6.85 -0.21
CA VAL A 366 7.20 -7.44 0.11
C VAL A 366 6.76 -8.51 -0.89
N THR A 367 5.81 -9.34 -0.47
CA THR A 367 5.09 -10.28 -1.34
C THR A 367 4.04 -9.57 -2.21
N ASP A 368 3.55 -10.27 -3.23
CA ASP A 368 2.35 -9.85 -3.96
C ASP A 368 1.15 -9.78 -2.99
N GLY A 369 0.17 -8.91 -3.26
CA GLY A 369 -1.02 -8.73 -2.41
C GLY A 369 -0.84 -7.84 -1.16
N SER A 370 0.38 -7.39 -0.83
CA SER A 370 0.74 -6.87 0.51
C SER A 370 0.20 -5.48 0.91
N CYS A 371 -0.68 -4.88 0.11
CA CYS A 371 -1.20 -3.52 0.30
C CYS A 371 -2.71 -3.45 -0.03
N MET A 372 -3.27 -2.26 -0.37
CA MET A 372 -4.70 -2.12 -0.73
C MET A 372 -5.12 -3.16 -1.77
N ILE A 373 -4.24 -3.43 -2.73
CA ILE A 373 -4.33 -4.51 -3.70
C ILE A 373 -4.07 -5.84 -2.98
N ASP A 374 -5.11 -6.43 -2.38
CA ASP A 374 -5.07 -7.66 -1.57
C ASP A 374 -4.85 -8.98 -2.35
N ARG A 375 -4.48 -8.91 -3.65
CA ARG A 375 -4.42 -10.06 -4.56
C ARG A 375 -3.23 -9.98 -5.52
N ARG A 376 -2.81 -11.14 -6.04
CA ARG A 376 -1.69 -11.26 -6.99
C ARG A 376 -1.91 -10.40 -8.24
N MET A 377 -1.12 -9.35 -8.38
CA MET A 377 -1.20 -8.33 -9.43
C MET A 377 0.18 -7.95 -10.01
N GLY A 378 1.25 -8.65 -9.61
CA GLY A 378 2.63 -8.34 -10.01
C GLY A 378 3.27 -7.26 -9.15
N ILE A 379 2.79 -7.10 -7.90
CA ILE A 379 3.24 -6.05 -6.98
C ILE A 379 4.19 -6.58 -5.89
N HIS A 380 4.69 -7.82 -6.03
CA HIS A 380 5.81 -8.32 -5.23
C HIS A 380 7.11 -7.54 -5.51
N GLY A 381 8.07 -7.56 -4.59
CA GLY A 381 9.29 -6.77 -4.72
C GLY A 381 9.14 -5.45 -3.98
N HIS A 382 9.11 -4.33 -4.71
CA HIS A 382 9.15 -2.98 -4.14
C HIS A 382 8.05 -2.08 -4.73
N PRO A 383 6.76 -2.39 -4.47
CA PRO A 383 5.65 -1.62 -5.01
C PRO A 383 5.62 -0.21 -4.39
N LEU A 384 5.45 0.80 -5.24
CA LEU A 384 5.48 2.22 -4.88
C LEU A 384 4.53 2.56 -3.72
N GLU A 385 3.35 1.93 -3.69
CA GLU A 385 2.36 2.11 -2.63
C GLU A 385 2.95 1.87 -1.23
N ILE A 386 3.63 0.73 -1.03
CA ILE A 386 4.32 0.43 0.21
C ILE A 386 5.48 1.40 0.44
N GLN A 387 6.23 1.80 -0.60
CA GLN A 387 7.37 2.71 -0.43
C GLN A 387 6.93 4.12 0.01
N ALA A 388 5.81 4.62 -0.52
CA ALA A 388 5.24 5.92 -0.17
C ALA A 388 4.62 5.91 1.24
N LEU A 389 3.85 4.87 1.58
CA LEU A 389 3.32 4.69 2.94
C LEU A 389 4.44 4.48 3.97
N PHE A 390 5.51 3.75 3.62
CA PHE A 390 6.66 3.52 4.50
C PHE A 390 7.45 4.81 4.74
N TYR A 391 7.71 5.61 3.70
CA TYR A 391 8.33 6.92 3.85
C TYR A 391 7.50 7.86 4.74
N ASN A 392 6.17 7.88 4.57
CA ASN A 392 5.29 8.66 5.43
C ASN A 392 5.31 8.17 6.89
N ALA A 393 5.15 6.86 7.12
CA ALA A 393 5.21 6.27 8.46
C ALA A 393 6.57 6.48 9.16
N LEU A 394 7.68 6.53 8.40
CA LEU A 394 9.00 6.93 8.92
C LEU A 394 9.03 8.40 9.35
N ARG A 395 8.47 9.34 8.56
CA ARG A 395 8.34 10.76 8.96
C ARG A 395 7.48 10.92 10.21
N CYS A 396 6.32 10.25 10.25
CA CYS A 396 5.43 10.22 11.42
C CYS A 396 6.14 9.67 12.66
N SER A 397 6.85 8.55 12.53
CA SER A 397 7.59 7.94 13.64
C SER A 397 8.73 8.84 14.14
N ARG A 398 9.41 9.59 13.25
CA ARG A 398 10.43 10.56 13.65
C ARG A 398 9.84 11.73 14.44
N GLU A 399 8.63 12.17 14.13
CA GLU A 399 7.93 13.22 14.88
C GLU A 399 7.43 12.75 16.25
N MET A 400 6.89 11.52 16.33
CA MET A 400 6.22 11.01 17.53
C MET A 400 7.12 10.26 18.52
N LEU A 401 8.29 9.73 18.13
CA LEU A 401 9.13 8.91 19.03
C LEU A 401 9.91 9.76 20.05
N SER A 402 9.63 9.56 21.33
CA SER A 402 10.36 10.22 22.42
C SER A 402 11.84 9.80 22.42
N VAL A 403 12.78 10.76 22.36
CA VAL A 403 14.22 10.49 22.22
C VAL A 403 14.88 10.21 23.58
N ASN A 404 15.17 8.94 23.85
CA ASN A 404 15.88 8.46 25.04
C ASN A 404 16.90 7.37 24.64
N ASP A 405 17.71 6.86 25.58
CA ASP A 405 18.80 5.92 25.24
C ASP A 405 18.33 4.61 24.60
N GLY A 406 17.09 4.18 24.84
CA GLY A 406 16.48 3.05 24.14
C GLY A 406 16.03 3.36 22.71
N SER A 407 15.66 4.60 22.39
CA SER A 407 15.15 4.99 21.06
C SER A 407 16.17 5.71 20.15
N LYS A 408 17.25 6.30 20.70
CA LYS A 408 18.29 7.04 19.94
C LYS A 408 18.85 6.26 18.73
N ASN A 409 19.00 4.94 18.85
CA ASN A 409 19.48 4.10 17.74
C ASN A 409 18.42 3.90 16.65
N LEU A 410 17.15 3.70 17.03
CA LEU A 410 16.04 3.57 16.09
C LEU A 410 15.79 4.89 15.34
N VAL A 411 15.79 6.03 16.03
CA VAL A 411 15.64 7.36 15.40
C VAL A 411 16.77 7.63 14.39
N ARG A 412 18.00 7.19 14.69
CA ARG A 412 19.12 7.24 13.73
C ARG A 412 18.89 6.35 12.51
N ALA A 413 18.36 5.14 12.70
CA ALA A 413 18.01 4.23 11.61
C ALA A 413 16.89 4.79 10.73
N ILE A 414 15.85 5.39 11.33
CA ILE A 414 14.76 6.11 10.64
C ILE A 414 15.33 7.24 9.77
N ASN A 415 16.18 8.11 10.32
CA ASN A 415 16.78 9.22 9.57
C ASN A 415 17.66 8.74 8.39
N ASN A 416 18.47 7.70 8.61
CA ASN A 416 19.27 7.09 7.55
C ASN A 416 18.40 6.50 6.44
N ARG A 417 17.33 5.77 6.81
CA ARG A 417 16.38 5.16 5.87
C ARG A 417 15.62 6.22 5.08
N LEU A 418 15.11 7.27 5.73
CA LEU A 418 14.45 8.42 5.09
C LEU A 418 15.36 9.08 4.03
N SER A 419 16.63 9.32 4.36
CA SER A 419 17.60 9.94 3.45
C SER A 419 17.96 9.04 2.25
N ALA A 420 18.01 7.71 2.45
CA ALA A 420 18.29 6.74 1.39
C ALA A 420 17.06 6.49 0.48
N LEU A 421 15.88 6.30 1.07
CA LEU A 421 14.63 5.99 0.37
C LEU A 421 14.17 7.18 -0.49
N SER A 422 14.20 8.40 0.04
CA SER A 422 13.88 9.61 -0.72
C SER A 422 14.74 9.76 -1.99
N PHE A 423 16.05 9.55 -1.90
CA PHE A 423 16.92 9.57 -3.07
C PHE A 423 16.61 8.43 -4.06
N HIS A 424 16.38 7.21 -3.55
CA HIS A 424 16.13 6.04 -4.40
C HIS A 424 14.82 6.19 -5.21
N ILE A 425 13.74 6.65 -4.58
CA ILE A 425 12.46 6.89 -5.26
C ILE A 425 12.58 8.07 -6.24
N ARG A 426 13.10 9.24 -5.79
CA ARG A 426 13.20 10.45 -6.62
C ARG A 426 14.06 10.26 -7.89
N GLU A 427 15.11 9.44 -7.83
CA GLU A 427 16.01 9.18 -8.97
C GLU A 427 15.57 8.01 -9.86
N TYR A 428 15.15 6.87 -9.28
CA TYR A 428 15.00 5.61 -10.03
C TYR A 428 13.56 5.20 -10.32
N TYR A 429 12.57 5.73 -9.58
CA TYR A 429 11.16 5.45 -9.85
C TYR A 429 10.53 6.52 -10.75
N TRP A 430 11.12 7.72 -10.84
CA TRP A 430 10.59 8.80 -11.65
C TRP A 430 10.65 8.50 -13.15
N VAL A 431 9.54 8.74 -13.85
CA VAL A 431 9.47 8.77 -15.31
C VAL A 431 8.78 10.04 -15.80
N ASP A 432 9.44 10.71 -16.73
CA ASP A 432 8.90 11.74 -17.61
C ASP A 432 9.39 11.45 -19.05
N MET A 433 8.92 12.21 -20.04
CA MET A 433 9.32 12.02 -21.45
C MET A 433 10.86 12.04 -21.67
N ARG A 434 11.62 12.75 -20.83
CA ARG A 434 13.08 12.81 -20.92
C ARG A 434 13.72 11.56 -20.31
N LYS A 435 13.25 11.12 -19.14
CA LYS A 435 13.76 9.90 -18.48
C LYS A 435 13.36 8.63 -19.24
N ILE A 436 12.21 8.57 -19.88
CA ILE A 436 11.84 7.46 -20.77
C ILE A 436 12.79 7.39 -21.99
N ASN A 437 13.12 8.53 -22.60
CA ASN A 437 14.13 8.59 -23.67
C ASN A 437 15.56 8.24 -23.16
N GLU A 438 15.87 8.50 -21.88
CA GLU A 438 17.11 8.04 -21.24
C GLU A 438 17.14 6.50 -21.13
N ILE A 439 16.08 5.89 -20.58
CA ILE A 439 15.94 4.42 -20.40
C ILE A 439 15.92 3.71 -21.76
N TYR A 440 15.22 4.27 -22.76
CA TYR A 440 15.19 3.76 -24.13
C TYR A 440 16.59 3.71 -24.79
N ARG A 441 17.55 4.45 -24.24
CA ARG A 441 18.94 4.54 -24.73
C ARG A 441 19.94 3.88 -23.78
N TYR A 442 19.49 3.16 -22.76
CA TYR A 442 20.35 2.39 -21.87
C TYR A 442 21.13 1.32 -22.63
N LYS A 443 22.36 1.08 -22.15
CA LYS A 443 23.12 -0.13 -22.47
C LYS A 443 22.81 -1.17 -21.40
N THR A 444 22.84 -2.44 -21.78
CA THR A 444 22.75 -3.57 -20.84
C THR A 444 24.15 -4.04 -20.45
N GLU A 445 24.23 -4.92 -19.44
CA GLU A 445 25.47 -5.52 -18.92
C GLU A 445 26.49 -4.50 -18.37
N GLU A 446 26.02 -3.36 -17.85
CA GLU A 446 26.88 -2.31 -17.28
C GLU A 446 27.49 -2.68 -15.91
N TYR A 447 28.52 -3.52 -15.90
CA TYR A 447 29.23 -3.94 -14.68
C TYR A 447 30.20 -2.85 -14.15
N SER A 448 29.68 -1.80 -13.50
CA SER A 448 30.52 -0.83 -12.77
C SER A 448 29.77 -0.06 -11.67
N THR A 449 30.51 0.60 -10.76
CA THR A 449 29.93 1.54 -9.77
C THR A 449 29.51 2.88 -10.38
N ASP A 450 29.94 3.16 -11.62
CA ASP A 450 29.59 4.35 -12.40
C ASP A 450 28.51 4.06 -13.46
N ALA A 451 27.83 2.91 -13.36
CA ALA A 451 26.79 2.49 -14.29
C ALA A 451 25.62 3.48 -14.32
N THR A 452 25.09 3.71 -15.52
CA THR A 452 23.84 4.46 -15.74
C THR A 452 22.67 3.51 -15.54
N ASN A 453 22.71 2.34 -16.19
CA ASN A 453 21.69 1.31 -16.09
C ASN A 453 21.93 0.38 -14.87
N LYS A 454 21.85 0.95 -13.66
CA LYS A 454 22.23 0.28 -12.40
C LYS A 454 21.43 -0.99 -12.07
N PHE A 455 20.26 -1.16 -12.68
CA PHE A 455 19.37 -2.29 -12.47
C PHE A 455 19.38 -3.28 -13.64
N ASN A 456 20.20 -3.04 -14.68
CA ASN A 456 20.22 -3.79 -15.94
C ASN A 456 18.82 -3.93 -16.60
N ILE A 457 18.09 -2.82 -16.68
CA ILE A 457 16.80 -2.74 -17.36
C ILE A 457 17.03 -2.85 -18.87
N TYR A 458 16.30 -3.75 -19.52
CA TYR A 458 16.30 -3.88 -20.97
C TYR A 458 15.36 -2.81 -21.57
N PRO A 459 15.81 -1.97 -22.53
CA PRO A 459 14.98 -0.92 -23.13
C PRO A 459 13.64 -1.41 -23.70
N ASP A 460 13.61 -2.65 -24.20
CA ASP A 460 12.42 -3.34 -24.74
C ASP A 460 11.31 -3.58 -23.69
N GLN A 461 11.56 -3.33 -22.39
CA GLN A 461 10.53 -3.34 -21.35
C GLN A 461 9.66 -2.07 -21.33
N ILE A 462 10.06 -0.98 -21.99
CA ILE A 462 9.22 0.23 -22.08
C ILE A 462 7.99 -0.12 -22.93
N PRO A 463 6.78 -0.14 -22.35
CA PRO A 463 5.62 -0.63 -23.07
C PRO A 463 5.15 0.40 -24.09
N LEU A 464 4.71 -0.08 -25.27
CA LEU A 464 4.33 0.79 -26.40
C LEU A 464 3.28 1.85 -26.03
N TRP A 465 2.36 1.54 -25.12
CA TRP A 465 1.33 2.49 -24.68
C TRP A 465 1.92 3.73 -23.98
N LEU A 466 3.06 3.60 -23.28
CA LEU A 466 3.61 4.70 -22.48
C LEU A 466 4.20 5.81 -23.35
N MET A 467 4.82 5.44 -24.47
CA MET A 467 5.50 6.38 -25.38
C MET A 467 4.54 7.43 -25.96
N ASP A 468 3.34 7.01 -26.38
CA ASP A 468 2.29 7.89 -26.90
C ASP A 468 1.39 8.48 -25.80
N TRP A 469 1.43 7.92 -24.58
CA TRP A 469 0.58 8.36 -23.48
C TRP A 469 1.19 9.51 -22.69
N ILE A 470 2.47 9.49 -22.32
CA ILE A 470 3.00 10.49 -21.38
C ILE A 470 3.01 11.93 -21.97
N PRO A 471 2.43 12.95 -21.28
CA PRO A 471 2.38 14.32 -21.78
C PRO A 471 3.68 15.09 -21.50
N GLU A 472 3.96 16.14 -22.28
CA GLU A 472 5.24 16.89 -22.24
C GLU A 472 5.59 17.50 -20.86
N ASN A 473 4.58 17.96 -20.12
CA ASN A 473 4.72 18.63 -18.82
C ASN A 473 4.25 17.77 -17.64
N GLY A 474 4.12 16.44 -17.84
CA GLY A 474 3.72 15.49 -16.80
C GLY A 474 4.74 14.36 -16.61
N GLY A 475 4.57 13.65 -15.50
CA GLY A 475 5.39 12.51 -15.12
C GLY A 475 4.84 11.83 -13.88
N TYR A 476 5.39 10.66 -13.52
CA TYR A 476 4.93 9.90 -12.36
C TYR A 476 6.04 9.00 -11.82
N LEU A 477 5.82 8.45 -10.63
CA LEU A 477 6.62 7.37 -10.08
C LEU A 477 6.03 6.03 -10.56
N ILE A 478 6.87 5.19 -11.17
CA ILE A 478 6.49 3.85 -11.67
C ILE A 478 6.03 2.93 -10.54
N GLY A 479 5.27 1.89 -10.88
CA GLY A 479 4.67 0.99 -9.91
C GLY A 479 5.65 0.16 -9.10
N ASN A 480 6.76 -0.28 -9.70
CA ASN A 480 7.71 -1.21 -9.08
C ASN A 480 9.09 -1.14 -9.77
N LEU A 481 10.16 -1.39 -9.03
CA LEU A 481 11.53 -1.47 -9.54
C LEU A 481 12.26 -2.64 -8.89
N GLN A 482 12.79 -3.55 -9.70
CA GLN A 482 13.47 -4.77 -9.28
C GLN A 482 14.73 -5.02 -10.14
N PRO A 483 15.65 -5.94 -9.75
CA PRO A 483 16.76 -6.34 -10.60
C PRO A 483 16.27 -6.83 -11.96
N ALA A 484 16.75 -6.19 -13.04
CA ALA A 484 16.35 -6.39 -14.42
C ALA A 484 14.85 -6.22 -14.74
N HIS A 485 14.07 -5.52 -13.90
CA HIS A 485 12.64 -5.29 -14.15
C HIS A 485 12.12 -3.93 -13.68
N MET A 486 11.39 -3.23 -14.55
CA MET A 486 10.57 -2.04 -14.21
C MET A 486 9.10 -2.31 -14.52
N ASP A 487 8.21 -2.03 -13.57
CA ASP A 487 6.76 -2.01 -13.80
C ASP A 487 6.29 -0.59 -14.09
N PHE A 488 6.18 -0.28 -15.39
CA PHE A 488 5.78 1.04 -15.87
C PHE A 488 4.31 1.40 -15.61
N ARG A 489 3.47 0.52 -15.05
CA ARG A 489 2.09 0.89 -14.67
C ARG A 489 2.10 2.03 -13.67
N LEU A 490 1.19 3.00 -13.84
CA LEU A 490 0.91 4.01 -12.83
C LEU A 490 0.08 3.36 -11.72
N PHE A 491 0.46 3.58 -10.46
CA PHE A 491 -0.37 3.24 -9.29
C PHE A 491 -0.72 4.52 -8.55
N THR A 492 -2.02 4.77 -8.40
CA THR A 492 -2.51 6.09 -7.99
C THR A 492 -2.24 6.37 -6.52
N LEU A 493 -2.55 5.44 -5.62
CA LEU A 493 -2.36 5.64 -4.17
C LEU A 493 -0.89 5.96 -3.84
N GLY A 494 0.07 5.23 -4.43
CA GLY A 494 1.51 5.51 -4.27
C GLY A 494 1.94 6.89 -4.78
N ASN A 495 1.42 7.34 -5.93
CA ASN A 495 1.74 8.67 -6.48
C ASN A 495 1.09 9.81 -5.66
N LEU A 496 -0.13 9.62 -5.15
CA LEU A 496 -0.78 10.59 -4.27
C LEU A 496 -0.06 10.69 -2.93
N TRP A 497 0.33 9.57 -2.32
CA TRP A 497 1.13 9.60 -1.09
C TRP A 497 2.53 10.15 -1.29
N SER A 498 3.11 10.07 -2.49
CA SER A 498 4.38 10.76 -2.76
C SER A 498 4.27 12.29 -2.77
N ILE A 499 3.09 12.83 -3.11
CA ILE A 499 2.76 14.26 -2.97
C ILE A 499 2.54 14.58 -1.49
N VAL A 500 1.60 13.89 -0.84
CA VAL A 500 1.16 14.17 0.54
C VAL A 500 2.31 14.07 1.56
N SER A 501 3.26 13.17 1.35
CA SER A 501 4.45 13.02 2.23
C SER A 501 5.68 13.84 1.81
N SER A 502 5.61 14.58 0.70
CA SER A 502 6.78 15.17 0.00
C SER A 502 7.90 14.16 -0.26
N LEU A 503 7.55 12.93 -0.67
CA LEU A 503 8.52 11.94 -1.16
C LEU A 503 9.01 12.29 -2.56
N GLY A 504 8.13 12.79 -3.44
CA GLY A 504 8.56 13.44 -4.69
C GLY A 504 9.06 14.86 -4.42
N THR A 505 9.92 15.40 -5.30
CA THR A 505 10.27 16.84 -5.26
C THR A 505 9.05 17.70 -5.63
N PRO A 506 9.01 19.01 -5.30
CA PRO A 506 7.89 19.88 -5.66
C PRO A 506 7.51 19.81 -7.15
N LYS A 507 8.52 19.79 -8.03
CA LYS A 507 8.34 19.65 -9.48
C LYS A 507 7.81 18.26 -9.90
N GLN A 508 8.22 17.18 -9.23
CA GLN A 508 7.69 15.84 -9.50
C GLN A 508 6.20 15.76 -9.09
N ASN A 509 5.87 16.36 -7.93
CA ASN A 509 4.52 16.40 -7.39
C ASN A 509 3.57 17.23 -8.28
N GLU A 510 4.03 18.38 -8.78
CA GLU A 510 3.33 19.18 -9.79
C GLU A 510 3.10 18.38 -11.09
N ALA A 511 4.14 17.73 -11.61
CA ALA A 511 4.06 16.94 -12.84
C ALA A 511 3.15 15.69 -12.72
N ILE A 512 2.95 15.14 -11.52
CA ILE A 512 1.94 14.10 -11.25
C ILE A 512 0.52 14.66 -11.39
N LEU A 513 0.21 15.84 -10.83
CA LEU A 513 -1.11 16.46 -11.00
C LEU A 513 -1.35 16.89 -12.45
N ASN A 514 -0.32 17.42 -13.13
CA ASN A 514 -0.39 17.74 -14.56
C ASN A 514 -0.66 16.49 -15.43
N LEU A 515 -0.13 15.33 -15.06
CA LEU A 515 -0.46 14.06 -15.70
C LEU A 515 -1.92 13.66 -15.46
N ILE A 516 -2.41 13.74 -14.22
CA ILE A 516 -3.81 13.40 -13.87
C ILE A 516 -4.80 14.33 -14.59
N GLU A 517 -4.49 15.61 -14.70
CA GLU A 517 -5.27 16.58 -15.46
C GLU A 517 -5.24 16.30 -16.97
N ALA A 518 -4.05 16.11 -17.56
CA ALA A 518 -3.90 15.83 -18.99
C ALA A 518 -4.46 14.46 -19.42
N LYS A 519 -4.62 13.52 -18.48
CA LYS A 519 -5.18 12.17 -18.69
C LYS A 519 -6.44 11.92 -17.88
N TRP A 520 -7.23 12.97 -17.66
CA TRP A 520 -8.47 12.91 -16.89
C TRP A 520 -9.40 11.76 -17.32
N ASP A 521 -9.59 11.53 -18.62
CA ASP A 521 -10.51 10.50 -19.12
C ASP A 521 -10.01 9.06 -18.91
N ASP A 522 -8.70 8.85 -18.81
CA ASP A 522 -8.09 7.53 -18.51
C ASP A 522 -7.98 7.27 -17.00
N LEU A 523 -7.69 8.30 -16.19
CA LEU A 523 -7.38 8.16 -14.76
C LEU A 523 -8.55 8.49 -13.82
N ILE A 524 -9.51 9.30 -14.28
CA ILE A 524 -10.75 9.66 -13.57
C ILE A 524 -11.98 9.13 -14.33
N GLY A 525 -12.06 9.38 -15.64
CA GLY A 525 -13.19 8.97 -16.49
C GLY A 525 -14.54 9.46 -15.97
N HIS A 526 -15.46 8.53 -15.69
CA HIS A 526 -16.77 8.76 -15.10
C HIS A 526 -16.85 8.45 -13.59
N MET A 527 -15.77 8.01 -12.96
CA MET A 527 -15.71 7.75 -11.52
C MET A 527 -14.27 7.81 -11.00
N PRO A 528 -13.91 8.83 -10.17
CA PRO A 528 -12.60 8.91 -9.54
C PRO A 528 -12.35 7.73 -8.58
N LEU A 529 -11.14 7.21 -8.42
CA LEU A 529 -9.98 7.29 -9.33
C LEU A 529 -9.59 5.88 -9.78
N LYS A 530 -8.89 5.73 -10.90
CA LYS A 530 -8.23 4.46 -11.23
C LYS A 530 -7.22 4.08 -10.17
N ILE A 531 -7.27 2.84 -9.69
CA ILE A 531 -6.27 2.31 -8.74
C ILE A 531 -4.90 2.14 -9.41
N CYS A 532 -4.90 1.65 -10.65
CA CYS A 532 -3.72 1.61 -11.52
C CYS A 532 -4.11 1.81 -12.99
N TYR A 533 -3.12 2.14 -13.83
CA TYR A 533 -3.29 2.27 -15.28
C TYR A 533 -2.02 1.82 -16.05
N PRO A 534 -2.17 1.15 -17.20
CA PRO A 534 -3.38 0.52 -17.73
C PRO A 534 -3.69 -0.82 -17.02
N ALA A 535 -4.83 -1.43 -17.35
CA ALA A 535 -5.09 -2.81 -16.97
C ALA A 535 -4.17 -3.80 -17.70
N LEU A 536 -3.86 -4.90 -17.03
CA LEU A 536 -3.28 -6.10 -17.64
C LEU A 536 -4.35 -6.82 -18.48
N GLU A 537 -4.01 -7.20 -19.70
CA GLU A 537 -4.91 -7.92 -20.62
C GLU A 537 -4.29 -9.23 -21.13
N ASN A 538 -5.09 -10.06 -21.80
CA ASN A 538 -4.65 -11.23 -22.56
C ASN A 538 -3.68 -12.15 -21.80
N GLU A 539 -2.47 -12.38 -22.29
CA GLU A 539 -1.48 -13.26 -21.65
C GLU A 539 -0.87 -12.65 -20.39
N ASP A 540 -0.68 -11.32 -20.34
CA ASP A 540 -0.13 -10.62 -19.17
C ASP A 540 -1.07 -10.81 -17.97
N TRP A 541 -2.38 -10.68 -18.18
CA TRP A 541 -3.38 -11.01 -17.17
C TRP A 541 -3.26 -12.46 -16.69
N ARG A 542 -3.13 -13.44 -17.59
CA ARG A 542 -3.01 -14.87 -17.22
C ARG A 542 -1.75 -15.15 -16.42
N ILE A 543 -0.60 -14.64 -16.86
CA ILE A 543 0.72 -14.89 -16.28
C ILE A 543 0.88 -14.18 -14.94
N ILE A 544 0.60 -12.88 -14.90
CA ILE A 544 0.87 -12.03 -13.75
C ILE A 544 -0.17 -12.24 -12.65
N THR A 545 -1.47 -12.29 -12.96
CA THR A 545 -2.50 -12.53 -11.92
C THR A 545 -2.66 -14.01 -11.59
N GLY A 546 -2.32 -14.91 -12.51
CA GLY A 546 -2.67 -16.33 -12.42
C GLY A 546 -4.06 -16.63 -12.99
N SER A 547 -4.57 -15.78 -13.89
CA SER A 547 -5.95 -15.81 -14.42
C SER A 547 -7.02 -15.54 -13.36
N ASP A 548 -6.77 -14.59 -12.45
CA ASP A 548 -7.68 -14.26 -11.33
C ASP A 548 -9.02 -13.68 -11.83
N PRO A 549 -10.17 -14.35 -11.58
CA PRO A 549 -11.46 -13.94 -12.12
C PRO A 549 -12.10 -12.71 -11.44
N LYS A 550 -11.58 -12.25 -10.29
CA LYS A 550 -11.97 -10.94 -9.69
C LYS A 550 -11.22 -9.79 -10.39
N ASN A 551 -9.98 -10.03 -10.82
CA ASN A 551 -9.09 -9.05 -11.48
C ASN A 551 -9.09 -9.15 -13.02
N THR A 552 -10.26 -9.36 -13.64
CA THR A 552 -10.39 -9.27 -15.11
C THR A 552 -10.02 -7.86 -15.62
N PRO A 553 -9.64 -7.68 -16.90
CA PRO A 553 -9.28 -6.37 -17.46
C PRO A 553 -10.29 -5.27 -17.14
N TRP A 554 -9.79 -4.15 -16.61
CA TRP A 554 -10.57 -2.98 -16.17
C TRP A 554 -11.60 -3.31 -15.07
N SER A 555 -11.24 -4.17 -14.13
CA SER A 555 -12.07 -4.61 -12.99
C SER A 555 -11.26 -4.79 -11.70
N TYR A 556 -11.87 -4.43 -10.56
CA TYR A 556 -11.26 -4.54 -9.23
C TYR A 556 -9.86 -3.88 -9.17
N HIS A 557 -8.79 -4.57 -8.77
CA HIS A 557 -7.44 -3.99 -8.77
C HIS A 557 -6.85 -3.81 -10.17
N ASN A 558 -7.36 -4.52 -11.18
CA ASN A 558 -6.82 -4.52 -12.52
C ASN A 558 -7.42 -3.38 -13.38
N GLY A 559 -7.16 -2.14 -12.98
CA GLY A 559 -7.70 -0.94 -13.66
C GLY A 559 -9.17 -0.62 -13.33
N GLY A 560 -9.70 -1.08 -12.19
CA GLY A 560 -10.96 -0.59 -11.64
C GLY A 560 -10.85 0.88 -11.17
N SER A 561 -12.01 1.55 -11.11
CA SER A 561 -12.17 2.87 -10.49
C SER A 561 -12.66 2.71 -9.05
N TRP A 562 -12.03 3.39 -8.10
CA TRP A 562 -12.21 3.21 -6.67
C TRP A 562 -12.53 4.56 -5.99
N PRO A 563 -13.78 4.79 -5.54
CA PRO A 563 -14.19 6.05 -4.92
C PRO A 563 -13.43 6.40 -3.64
N THR A 564 -12.99 5.39 -2.88
CA THR A 564 -12.15 5.56 -1.68
C THR A 564 -10.84 6.31 -1.93
N LEU A 565 -10.34 6.40 -3.18
CA LEU A 565 -9.13 7.15 -3.54
C LEU A 565 -9.34 8.69 -3.57
N LEU A 566 -10.58 9.16 -3.46
CA LEU A 566 -10.95 10.57 -3.63
C LEU A 566 -10.36 11.48 -2.53
N TRP A 567 -10.19 10.99 -1.30
CA TRP A 567 -9.69 11.83 -0.19
C TRP A 567 -8.18 12.03 -0.23
N GLN A 568 -7.41 11.02 -0.66
CA GLN A 568 -5.97 11.14 -0.91
C GLN A 568 -5.72 12.07 -2.11
N PHE A 569 -6.59 12.01 -3.13
CA PHE A 569 -6.51 12.92 -4.28
C PHE A 569 -6.82 14.36 -3.85
N THR A 570 -7.87 14.54 -3.04
CA THR A 570 -8.23 15.84 -2.45
C THR A 570 -7.09 16.42 -1.63
N LEU A 571 -6.49 15.63 -0.73
CA LEU A 571 -5.38 16.07 0.11
C LEU A 571 -4.14 16.44 -0.71
N ALA A 572 -3.81 15.66 -1.75
CA ALA A 572 -2.72 15.98 -2.68
C ALA A 572 -2.99 17.26 -3.49
N CYS A 573 -4.24 17.49 -3.92
CA CYS A 573 -4.65 18.70 -4.63
C CYS A 573 -4.54 19.95 -3.75
N ILE A 574 -5.05 19.91 -2.52
CA ILE A 574 -4.94 21.01 -1.55
C ILE A 574 -3.45 21.31 -1.26
N LYS A 575 -2.63 20.28 -1.03
CA LYS A 575 -1.18 20.41 -0.75
C LYS A 575 -0.39 21.11 -1.86
N MET A 576 -0.85 21.01 -3.10
CA MET A 576 -0.23 21.64 -4.28
C MET A 576 -0.93 22.95 -4.69
N GLY A 577 -1.87 23.47 -3.90
CA GLY A 577 -2.62 24.69 -4.22
C GLY A 577 -3.58 24.55 -5.40
N ARG A 578 -4.05 23.33 -5.68
CA ARG A 578 -4.93 22.97 -6.81
C ARG A 578 -6.29 22.37 -6.41
N PRO A 579 -7.06 22.97 -5.48
CA PRO A 579 -8.33 22.40 -5.00
C PRO A 579 -9.38 22.23 -6.11
N GLU A 580 -9.31 22.98 -7.21
CA GLU A 580 -10.26 22.92 -8.33
C GLU A 580 -10.31 21.53 -9.00
N LEU A 581 -9.19 20.79 -8.99
CA LEU A 581 -9.14 19.41 -9.48
C LEU A 581 -9.92 18.46 -8.57
N ALA A 582 -9.85 18.66 -7.26
CA ALA A 582 -10.54 17.85 -6.26
C ALA A 582 -12.04 18.17 -6.24
N GLU A 583 -12.43 19.44 -6.27
CA GLU A 583 -13.82 19.88 -6.43
C GLU A 583 -14.47 19.24 -7.66
N LYS A 584 -13.78 19.28 -8.81
CA LYS A 584 -14.21 18.66 -10.07
C LYS A 584 -14.38 17.14 -9.97
N ALA A 585 -13.52 16.45 -9.19
CA ALA A 585 -13.64 15.01 -8.96
C ALA A 585 -14.79 14.66 -7.98
N VAL A 586 -14.93 15.41 -6.89
CA VAL A 586 -16.02 15.25 -5.91
C VAL A 586 -17.37 15.50 -6.58
N ALA A 587 -17.51 16.60 -7.33
CA ALA A 587 -18.73 16.92 -8.08
C ALA A 587 -18.98 15.99 -9.29
N LEU A 588 -18.04 15.09 -9.64
CA LEU A 588 -18.28 13.99 -10.57
C LEU A 588 -18.81 12.75 -9.84
N ALA A 589 -18.23 12.41 -8.68
CA ALA A 589 -18.67 11.28 -7.86
C ALA A 589 -20.07 11.49 -7.24
N GLU A 590 -20.36 12.70 -6.73
CA GLU A 590 -21.63 13.05 -6.07
C GLU A 590 -22.86 12.79 -6.94
N LYS A 591 -22.70 12.91 -8.27
CA LYS A 591 -23.76 12.65 -9.27
C LYS A 591 -24.20 11.18 -9.36
N ARG A 592 -23.48 10.25 -8.74
CA ARG A 592 -23.68 8.80 -8.92
C ARG A 592 -23.59 7.99 -7.64
N LEU A 593 -22.76 8.37 -6.66
CA LEU A 593 -22.51 7.49 -5.51
C LEU A 593 -23.79 7.12 -4.74
N SER A 594 -24.71 8.06 -4.52
CA SER A 594 -26.03 7.77 -3.94
C SER A 594 -26.90 6.91 -4.87
N GLU A 595 -27.05 7.30 -6.14
CA GLU A 595 -27.89 6.58 -7.13
C GLU A 595 -27.47 5.11 -7.33
N ASP A 596 -26.16 4.87 -7.45
CA ASP A 596 -25.55 3.54 -7.62
C ASP A 596 -25.40 2.78 -6.27
N ARG A 597 -25.85 3.36 -5.14
CA ARG A 597 -25.84 2.81 -3.76
C ARG A 597 -24.45 2.50 -3.18
N TRP A 598 -23.58 3.49 -3.25
CA TRP A 598 -22.23 3.55 -2.66
C TRP A 598 -21.35 2.31 -2.91
N PRO A 599 -21.04 1.98 -4.18
CA PRO A 599 -20.27 0.79 -4.50
C PRO A 599 -18.81 0.84 -3.99
N GLU A 600 -18.29 -0.32 -3.60
CA GLU A 600 -16.87 -0.61 -3.37
C GLU A 600 -15.98 -0.16 -4.54
N TYR A 601 -16.34 -0.51 -5.78
CA TYR A 601 -15.58 -0.15 -6.99
C TYR A 601 -16.44 -0.13 -8.26
N TYR A 602 -15.86 0.39 -9.35
CA TYR A 602 -16.47 0.53 -10.68
C TYR A 602 -15.56 -0.03 -11.78
N ASP A 603 -16.17 -0.70 -12.75
CA ASP A 603 -15.48 -1.41 -13.84
C ASP A 603 -15.50 -0.61 -15.16
N THR A 604 -14.83 -1.16 -16.18
CA THR A 604 -14.56 -0.60 -17.52
C THR A 604 -13.50 0.50 -17.53
N ARG A 605 -12.87 0.72 -18.70
CA ARG A 605 -11.77 1.68 -18.88
C ARG A 605 -12.07 3.07 -18.31
N THR A 606 -13.32 3.56 -18.43
CA THR A 606 -13.74 4.87 -17.92
C THR A 606 -14.59 4.81 -16.64
N GLY A 607 -14.67 3.67 -15.93
CA GLY A 607 -15.42 3.58 -14.66
C GLY A 607 -16.95 3.70 -14.82
N ARG A 608 -17.49 3.29 -15.97
CA ARG A 608 -18.90 3.48 -16.30
C ARG A 608 -19.84 2.54 -15.54
N PHE A 609 -19.47 1.29 -15.34
CA PHE A 609 -20.34 0.29 -14.70
C PHE A 609 -19.98 0.10 -13.23
N ILE A 610 -20.97 -0.22 -12.39
CA ILE A 610 -20.72 -0.73 -11.03
C ILE A 610 -19.85 -2.00 -11.13
N GLY A 611 -18.93 -2.18 -10.18
CA GLY A 611 -17.97 -3.28 -10.18
C GLY A 611 -18.66 -4.66 -10.15
N LYS A 612 -18.16 -5.59 -10.98
CA LYS A 612 -18.74 -6.93 -11.22
C LYS A 612 -18.98 -7.80 -9.97
N GLN A 613 -18.24 -7.55 -8.89
CA GLN A 613 -18.41 -8.16 -7.57
C GLN A 613 -18.31 -7.12 -6.44
N SER A 614 -18.65 -5.87 -6.76
CA SER A 614 -18.67 -4.75 -5.82
C SER A 614 -19.72 -4.98 -4.74
N ARG A 615 -19.36 -4.78 -3.48
CA ARG A 615 -20.34 -4.53 -2.42
C ARG A 615 -21.03 -3.20 -2.68
N LEU A 616 -22.27 -3.07 -2.17
CA LEU A 616 -22.96 -1.79 -2.02
C LEU A 616 -22.81 -1.31 -0.58
N PHE A 617 -23.04 -0.02 -0.33
CA PHE A 617 -22.88 0.58 1.00
C PHE A 617 -21.49 0.27 1.63
N GLN A 618 -20.44 0.33 0.79
CA GLN A 618 -19.06 0.11 1.24
C GLN A 618 -18.56 1.38 1.96
N THR A 619 -18.17 1.21 3.22
CA THR A 619 -17.93 2.32 4.14
C THR A 619 -16.80 3.25 3.70
N TRP A 620 -15.70 2.73 3.13
CA TRP A 620 -14.62 3.59 2.64
C TRP A 620 -14.98 4.43 1.40
N THR A 621 -16.04 4.08 0.67
CA THR A 621 -16.59 4.89 -0.44
C THR A 621 -17.41 6.04 0.12
N ILE A 622 -18.24 5.77 1.14
CA ILE A 622 -19.05 6.76 1.86
C ILE A 622 -18.15 7.74 2.60
N ALA A 623 -17.23 7.23 3.43
CA ALA A 623 -16.29 8.03 4.20
C ALA A 623 -15.28 8.77 3.32
N GLY A 624 -14.75 8.14 2.25
CA GLY A 624 -13.84 8.80 1.32
C GLY A 624 -14.47 10.00 0.62
N PHE A 625 -15.78 9.94 0.31
CA PHE A 625 -16.55 11.07 -0.18
C PHE A 625 -16.72 12.17 0.88
N LEU A 626 -17.15 11.83 2.10
CA LEU A 626 -17.32 12.79 3.21
C LEU A 626 -16.01 13.50 3.55
N THR A 627 -14.93 12.75 3.81
CA THR A 627 -13.59 13.30 4.11
C THR A 627 -13.12 14.25 3.02
N SER A 628 -13.37 13.94 1.74
CA SER A 628 -13.00 14.85 0.64
C SER A 628 -13.71 16.20 0.72
N LYS A 629 -15.00 16.23 1.10
CA LYS A 629 -15.78 17.46 1.20
C LYS A 629 -15.37 18.28 2.42
N MET A 630 -15.14 17.63 3.56
CA MET A 630 -14.66 18.27 4.78
C MET A 630 -13.24 18.85 4.62
N LEU A 631 -12.35 18.19 3.88
CA LEU A 631 -11.00 18.70 3.59
C LEU A 631 -11.03 19.94 2.67
N LEU A 632 -11.95 19.98 1.70
CA LEU A 632 -12.16 21.17 0.84
C LEU A 632 -12.76 22.34 1.62
N GLU A 633 -13.65 22.06 2.57
CA GLU A 633 -14.28 23.07 3.43
C GLU A 633 -13.35 23.62 4.51
N ASN A 634 -12.35 22.84 4.94
CA ASN A 634 -11.34 23.28 5.91
C ASN A 634 -9.89 22.95 5.46
N PRO A 635 -9.32 23.74 4.50
CA PRO A 635 -7.95 23.55 4.02
C PRO A 635 -6.88 23.74 5.10
N GLU A 636 -7.15 24.54 6.13
CA GLU A 636 -6.24 24.72 7.28
C GLU A 636 -6.09 23.40 8.05
N THR A 637 -7.18 22.70 8.33
CA THR A 637 -7.13 21.39 9.00
C THR A 637 -6.55 20.33 8.07
N ALA A 638 -6.80 20.40 6.76
CA ALA A 638 -6.15 19.54 5.77
C ALA A 638 -4.61 19.70 5.78
N SER A 639 -4.09 20.90 6.05
CA SER A 639 -2.64 21.17 6.10
C SER A 639 -1.90 20.35 7.16
N ASN A 640 -2.56 20.00 8.26
CA ASN A 640 -2.00 19.17 9.32
C ASN A 640 -1.75 17.71 8.88
N LEU A 641 -2.44 17.25 7.84
CA LEU A 641 -2.42 15.85 7.36
C LEU A 641 -1.37 15.59 6.27
N PHE A 642 -0.77 16.64 5.69
CA PHE A 642 0.33 16.52 4.74
C PHE A 642 1.66 17.01 5.32
N TRP A 643 2.72 16.90 4.51
CA TRP A 643 4.08 17.30 4.88
C TRP A 643 4.73 18.22 3.85
N GLU A 644 5.48 19.21 4.32
CA GLU A 644 6.39 19.99 3.48
C GLU A 644 7.75 19.31 3.26
N GLU A 645 8.52 19.87 2.32
CA GLU A 645 9.85 19.38 1.94
C GLU A 645 10.80 19.34 3.13
N ASP A 646 11.50 18.23 3.29
CA ASP A 646 12.37 17.98 4.43
C ASP A 646 13.81 18.44 4.13
N TYR A 647 14.08 19.73 4.36
CA TYR A 647 15.38 20.32 4.10
C TYR A 647 16.51 19.69 4.91
N GLU A 648 16.25 19.18 6.13
CA GLU A 648 17.26 18.48 6.94
C GLU A 648 17.70 17.17 6.28
N LEU A 649 16.77 16.37 5.73
CA LEU A 649 17.09 15.16 4.97
C LEU A 649 17.89 15.44 3.68
N LEU A 650 17.86 16.67 3.14
CA LEU A 650 18.70 17.05 2.01
C LEU A 650 20.17 17.25 2.40
N GLU A 651 20.42 17.74 3.62
CA GLU A 651 21.77 17.97 4.16
C GLU A 651 22.37 16.71 4.81
N ILE A 652 21.54 15.90 5.48
CA ILE A 652 21.96 14.63 6.12
C ILE A 652 22.11 13.53 5.06
N CYS A 653 23.17 13.62 4.26
CA CYS A 653 23.59 12.54 3.37
C CYS A 653 24.73 11.72 4.00
N VAL A 654 24.53 10.41 4.15
CA VAL A 654 25.54 9.48 4.72
C VAL A 654 26.87 9.53 3.95
N CYS A 655 26.84 9.79 2.64
CA CYS A 655 28.05 9.96 1.81
C CYS A 655 28.92 11.15 2.21
N ALA A 656 28.38 12.16 2.90
CA ALA A 656 29.14 13.29 3.43
C ALA A 656 29.78 12.99 4.80
N LEU A 657 29.28 11.99 5.53
CA LEU A 657 29.81 11.58 6.84
C LEU A 657 31.01 10.64 6.71
N SER A 658 31.12 9.89 5.61
CA SER A 658 32.26 9.01 5.32
C SER A 658 33.49 9.79 4.84
N LYS A 659 34.50 9.99 5.70
CA LYS A 659 35.81 10.58 5.36
C LYS A 659 36.70 9.68 4.46
N SER A 660 36.13 8.75 3.69
CA SER A 660 36.86 7.96 2.69
C SER A 660 36.81 8.69 1.34
N GLY A 661 37.95 8.83 0.67
CA GLY A 661 38.12 9.68 -0.53
C GLY A 661 37.45 9.18 -1.83
N ARG A 662 36.28 8.52 -1.77
CA ARG A 662 35.60 7.95 -2.94
C ARG A 662 34.34 8.72 -3.34
N ARG A 663 34.59 9.71 -4.21
CA ARG A 663 33.69 10.26 -5.25
C ARG A 663 32.54 11.18 -4.81
N LYS A 664 32.07 11.94 -5.80
CA LYS A 664 31.02 12.97 -5.69
C LYS A 664 29.67 12.32 -5.39
N CYS A 665 28.96 12.81 -4.37
CA CYS A 665 27.56 12.46 -4.18
C CYS A 665 26.69 13.09 -5.29
N SER A 666 25.80 12.31 -5.91
CA SER A 666 24.89 12.77 -6.97
C SER A 666 23.87 13.82 -6.49
N ARG A 667 23.57 13.89 -5.18
CA ARG A 667 22.65 14.88 -4.58
C ARG A 667 23.02 16.35 -4.88
N GLY A 668 24.27 16.62 -5.28
CA GLY A 668 24.66 17.95 -5.77
C GLY A 668 23.82 18.46 -6.96
N ALA A 669 23.30 17.56 -7.81
CA ALA A 669 22.37 17.89 -8.89
C ALA A 669 20.89 17.88 -8.45
N ALA A 670 20.56 17.17 -7.37
CA ALA A 670 19.21 17.15 -6.80
C ALA A 670 18.86 18.45 -6.07
N ARG A 671 19.83 19.11 -5.40
CA ARG A 671 19.60 20.39 -4.69
C ARG A 671 19.08 21.48 -5.65
N SER A 672 19.54 21.48 -6.91
CA SER A 672 19.08 22.38 -7.99
C SER A 672 17.73 21.98 -8.63
N GLN A 673 17.05 20.93 -8.15
CA GLN A 673 15.67 20.58 -8.54
C GLN A 673 14.65 20.87 -7.43
N ILE A 674 15.11 21.36 -6.28
CA ILE A 674 14.31 21.62 -5.07
C ILE A 674 14.36 23.11 -4.71
N LEU A 675 15.47 23.79 -5.03
CA LEU A 675 15.57 25.25 -4.96
C LEU A 675 15.17 25.87 -6.31
N VAL A 676 13.86 26.07 -6.49
CA VAL A 676 13.22 26.85 -7.57
C VAL A 676 12.16 27.75 -6.95
#